data_AF-A0A6N2N0M2-F1
#
_entry.id   AF-A0A6N2N0M2-F1
#
_cell.length_a   1.000
_cell.length_b   1.000
_cell.length_c   1.000
_cell.angle_alpha   90.00
_cell.angle_beta   90.00
_cell.angle_gamma   90.00
#
_symmetry.space_group_name_H-M   'P 1'
#
loop_
_entity.id
_entity.type
_entity.pdbx_description
1 polymer ?
#
loop_
_entity_poly.entity_id
_entity_poly.type
_entity_poly.pdbx_seq_one_letter_code
_entity_poly.pdbx_strand_id
1 'polypeptide(L)'
;MESLPKTTKAHAVCVPYPAQGHITPMLKIAKLLHRKGFYITFVNSEYNHRRLCKSRDGNSLDELPDFQFETIPDGLGDQIDADVTQDTSFLCDSISKACLVPFRKLLAELNSSNVVPPVTSIVADSIMSFALEVKDELQIPVVSFWTPSACGILAYAHYTHLVERGYIPLKEESDLTNGYLETKIDWIPGMKDIRLKDLPTFIRTTDRNDFMLNFVIRLMGGASRASAALVNTFDDLDHDILSALSSMFPPIYSIGPVNLLLDQTQNDYLASIGSSLWKEENECLQWLDSKDPNSVIYVNFGSITVMNTKQLVEFSWGLANSKKNFVWIIRPDLVRGESAVLPPEFLEETKERGLIASWCAQEKVLKHSSIGGFLSHMGWNSTIESLSNGVPMLCWPFFSEQQTNCKFVCIDWGVGMEIESDANRDEVEKLVIELLDGEKGKEMKKKAMEWKSKAEAATGFNGTSSMNFDKLINERKQETMVLSLPKTTKAHAVCVPYPAQGHITPMLKVAKLLHRKGFHITFVNSEYNHRRLRKSRDGNSLDELPDFQFETIPDGLGDQIDADVTQDSSFLCDSTSKACLVPFRKLLAKLNSSNVVPPVTCIVADSAMSFALEVKDELQIPVVFFWTSSACGTLAYAHYKHLVERGYIPLKESDLTNGYLETKIDWIPGMKDIRLKDLPTFIRTTDRNDFMLNFVIRITTGASRASAALVNTFDA
;
A
#
# COMPACT_ATOMS: atom_id res chain seq x y z
N MET A 1 -33.87 24.45 -20.23
CA MET A 1 -32.96 24.17 -19.11
C MET A 1 -31.91 23.21 -19.63
N GLU A 2 -30.75 23.74 -19.99
CA GLU A 2 -29.59 22.90 -20.34
C GLU A 2 -29.13 22.19 -19.06
N SER A 3 -29.11 20.85 -19.09
CA SER A 3 -28.53 20.05 -18.02
C SER A 3 -27.04 20.37 -17.94
N LEU A 4 -26.58 20.90 -16.80
CA LEU A 4 -25.16 21.02 -16.50
C LEU A 4 -24.46 19.68 -16.77
N PRO A 5 -23.25 19.66 -17.36
CA PRO A 5 -22.54 18.42 -17.65
C PRO A 5 -22.26 17.67 -16.35
N LYS A 6 -22.50 16.34 -16.36
CA LYS A 6 -22.10 15.43 -15.26
C LYS A 6 -20.66 15.74 -14.87
N THR A 7 -20.42 16.05 -13.61
CA THR A 7 -19.08 16.32 -13.09
C THR A 7 -18.15 15.13 -13.39
N THR A 8 -17.01 15.36 -14.05
CA THR A 8 -16.06 14.33 -14.48
C THR A 8 -15.09 13.87 -13.37
N LYS A 9 -15.33 14.28 -12.12
CA LYS A 9 -14.49 13.90 -10.98
C LYS A 9 -14.64 12.40 -10.69
N ALA A 10 -13.51 11.74 -10.41
CA ALA A 10 -13.54 10.40 -9.82
C ALA A 10 -14.23 10.45 -8.45
N HIS A 11 -15.07 9.48 -8.14
CA HIS A 11 -15.86 9.42 -6.91
C HIS A 11 -15.39 8.24 -6.06
N ALA A 12 -14.84 8.54 -4.88
CA ALA A 12 -14.44 7.56 -3.88
C ALA A 12 -15.47 7.50 -2.73
N VAL A 13 -15.99 6.30 -2.48
CA VAL A 13 -16.82 6.00 -1.30
C VAL A 13 -15.93 5.43 -0.21
N CYS A 14 -15.79 6.13 0.91
CA CYS A 14 -14.94 5.73 2.04
C CYS A 14 -15.77 5.07 3.14
N VAL A 15 -15.43 3.83 3.52
CA VAL A 15 -16.23 3.00 4.44
C VAL A 15 -15.37 2.55 5.63
N PRO A 16 -15.26 3.35 6.72
CA PRO A 16 -14.58 2.93 7.93
C PRO A 16 -15.33 1.82 8.69
N TYR A 17 -14.61 1.01 9.45
CA TYR A 17 -15.20 0.25 10.54
C TYR A 17 -15.72 1.22 11.62
N PRO A 18 -16.91 1.01 12.22
CA PRO A 18 -17.54 1.96 13.14
C PRO A 18 -16.90 2.01 14.55
N ALA A 19 -15.58 2.17 14.62
CA ALA A 19 -14.85 2.47 15.85
C ALA A 19 -13.88 3.65 15.63
N GLN A 20 -13.65 4.47 16.66
CA GLN A 20 -12.88 5.72 16.53
C GLN A 20 -11.47 5.52 15.94
N GLY A 21 -10.78 4.45 16.34
CA GLY A 21 -9.47 4.08 15.80
C GLY A 21 -9.47 3.72 14.31
N HIS A 22 -10.63 3.50 13.71
CA HIS A 22 -10.78 3.18 12.29
C HIS A 22 -11.32 4.38 11.50
N ILE A 23 -12.30 5.08 12.06
CA ILE A 23 -12.90 6.30 11.47
C ILE A 23 -11.85 7.39 11.29
N THR A 24 -11.01 7.63 12.29
CA THR A 24 -10.03 8.72 12.28
C THR A 24 -9.02 8.60 11.14
N PRO A 25 -8.26 7.50 11.00
CA PRO A 25 -7.33 7.36 9.88
C PRO A 25 -8.04 7.28 8.52
N MET A 26 -9.23 6.65 8.42
CA MET A 26 -10.01 6.65 7.17
C MET A 26 -10.42 8.06 6.76
N LEU A 27 -10.82 8.92 7.70
CA LEU A 27 -11.16 10.31 7.41
C LEU A 27 -9.95 11.09 6.88
N LYS A 28 -8.76 10.85 7.42
CA LYS A 28 -7.53 11.45 6.90
C LYS A 28 -7.22 10.99 5.47
N ILE A 29 -7.43 9.70 5.16
CA ILE A 29 -7.32 9.19 3.78
C ILE A 29 -8.35 9.85 2.86
N ALA A 30 -9.60 9.99 3.31
CA ALA A 30 -10.66 10.66 2.56
C ALA A 30 -10.29 12.13 2.25
N LYS A 31 -9.70 12.85 3.20
CA LYS A 31 -9.16 14.21 2.99
C LYS A 31 -8.00 14.22 2.00
N LEU A 32 -7.09 13.25 2.05
CA LEU A 32 -6.00 13.11 1.06
C LEU A 32 -6.55 12.85 -0.35
N LEU A 33 -7.57 11.99 -0.48
CA LEU A 33 -8.24 11.72 -1.75
C LEU A 33 -8.94 12.97 -2.31
N HIS A 34 -9.66 13.70 -1.45
CA HIS A 34 -10.29 14.97 -1.80
C HIS A 34 -9.28 15.96 -2.39
N ARG A 35 -8.12 16.12 -1.72
CA ARG A 35 -7.01 16.96 -2.19
C ARG A 35 -6.43 16.51 -3.54
N LYS A 36 -6.60 15.23 -3.92
CA LYS A 36 -6.21 14.69 -5.23
C LYS A 36 -7.32 14.82 -6.29
N GLY A 37 -8.41 15.52 -5.97
CA GLY A 37 -9.50 15.88 -6.88
C GLY A 37 -10.66 14.88 -6.92
N PHE A 38 -10.74 13.96 -5.96
CA PHE A 38 -11.86 13.04 -5.85
C PHE A 38 -13.07 13.74 -5.23
N TYR A 39 -14.26 13.38 -5.73
CA TYR A 39 -15.50 13.53 -4.99
C TYR A 39 -15.54 12.46 -3.89
N ILE A 40 -15.85 12.86 -2.66
CA ILE A 40 -15.86 11.96 -1.51
C ILE A 40 -17.28 11.78 -0.99
N THR A 41 -17.68 10.51 -0.84
CA THR A 41 -18.77 10.12 0.05
C THR A 41 -18.19 9.33 1.21
N PHE A 42 -18.30 9.85 2.42
CA PHE A 42 -17.84 9.19 3.64
C PHE A 42 -19.01 8.52 4.36
N VAL A 43 -18.97 7.20 4.52
CA VAL A 43 -20.09 6.41 5.04
C VAL A 43 -19.90 6.15 6.53
N ASN A 44 -20.73 6.76 7.35
CA ASN A 44 -20.80 6.47 8.78
C ASN A 44 -21.84 5.37 9.04
N SER A 45 -21.72 4.68 10.19
CA SER A 45 -22.89 4.02 10.73
C SER A 45 -23.87 5.06 11.28
N GLU A 46 -25.17 4.78 11.23
CA GLU A 46 -26.19 5.69 11.80
C GLU A 46 -25.92 6.00 13.27
N TYR A 47 -25.51 4.99 14.06
CA TYR A 47 -25.16 5.15 15.46
C TYR A 47 -23.99 6.13 15.65
N ASN A 48 -22.87 5.94 14.94
CA ASN A 48 -21.71 6.82 15.06
C ASN A 48 -21.92 8.19 14.43
N HIS A 49 -22.76 8.30 13.39
CA HIS A 49 -23.14 9.59 12.84
C HIS A 49 -23.85 10.44 13.90
N ARG A 50 -24.79 9.85 14.66
CA ARG A 50 -25.43 10.54 15.79
C ARG A 50 -24.43 10.97 16.86
N ARG A 51 -23.44 10.11 17.19
CA ARG A 51 -22.38 10.44 18.15
C ARG A 51 -21.50 11.58 17.68
N LEU A 52 -21.06 11.56 16.42
CA LEU A 52 -20.27 12.64 15.81
C LEU A 52 -21.02 13.98 15.84
N CYS A 53 -22.32 13.99 15.56
CA CYS A 53 -23.11 15.22 15.63
C CYS A 53 -23.23 15.76 17.08
N LYS A 54 -23.36 14.86 18.07
CA LYS A 54 -23.42 15.22 19.50
C LYS A 54 -22.08 15.76 20.01
N SER A 55 -20.95 15.14 19.66
CA SER A 55 -19.62 15.53 20.16
C SER A 55 -19.17 16.92 19.69
N ARG A 56 -19.80 17.45 18.62
CA ARG A 56 -19.45 18.72 17.97
C ARG A 56 -20.44 19.86 18.22
N ASP A 57 -21.20 19.79 19.33
CA ASP A 57 -22.14 20.83 19.78
C ASP A 57 -23.19 21.24 18.71
N GLY A 58 -23.61 20.30 17.85
CA GLY A 58 -24.66 20.54 16.85
C GLY A 58 -24.23 21.29 15.59
N ASN A 59 -22.96 21.67 15.45
CA ASN A 59 -22.41 22.06 14.15
C ASN A 59 -22.39 20.79 13.28
N SER A 60 -23.26 20.77 12.26
CA SER A 60 -23.30 19.74 11.24
C SER A 60 -21.89 19.47 10.73
N LEU A 61 -21.59 18.23 10.36
CA LEU A 61 -20.43 17.91 9.53
C LEU A 61 -20.45 18.91 8.36
N ASP A 62 -19.58 19.93 8.37
CA ASP A 62 -19.62 20.98 7.35
C ASP A 62 -19.37 20.33 5.99
N GLU A 63 -20.45 20.07 5.27
CA GLU A 63 -20.42 19.37 3.99
C GLU A 63 -19.86 20.32 2.95
N LEU A 64 -18.76 19.91 2.33
CA LEU A 64 -18.24 20.59 1.15
C LEU A 64 -18.98 20.05 -0.07
N PRO A 65 -19.18 20.84 -1.13
CA PRO A 65 -19.89 20.38 -2.33
C PRO A 65 -19.39 19.06 -2.93
N ASP A 66 -18.13 18.70 -2.68
CA ASP A 66 -17.48 17.46 -3.11
C ASP A 66 -16.94 16.59 -1.96
N PHE A 67 -17.40 16.82 -0.73
CA PHE A 67 -17.16 15.98 0.44
C PHE A 67 -18.45 15.85 1.25
N GLN A 68 -19.14 14.72 1.08
CA GLN A 68 -20.45 14.45 1.67
C GLN A 68 -20.39 13.29 2.65
N PHE A 69 -21.27 13.30 3.65
CA PHE A 69 -21.45 12.20 4.59
C PHE A 69 -22.74 11.46 4.30
N GLU A 70 -22.68 10.13 4.30
CA GLU A 70 -23.84 9.26 4.16
C GLU A 70 -23.88 8.28 5.34
N THR A 71 -25.04 7.67 5.57
CA THR A 71 -25.21 6.73 6.67
C THR A 71 -25.77 5.39 6.22
N ILE A 72 -25.31 4.31 6.86
CA ILE A 72 -25.93 2.98 6.77
C ILE A 72 -26.19 2.43 8.18
N PRO A 73 -27.23 1.59 8.38
CA PRO A 73 -27.43 0.92 9.65
C PRO A 73 -26.35 -0.14 9.88
N ASP A 74 -25.87 -0.24 11.12
CA ASP A 74 -24.86 -1.22 11.57
C ASP A 74 -25.45 -2.43 12.29
N GLY A 75 -26.79 -2.49 12.42
CA GLY A 75 -27.53 -3.58 13.05
C GLY A 75 -27.60 -3.52 14.59
N LEU A 76 -27.08 -2.47 15.22
CA LEU A 76 -27.08 -2.31 16.68
C LEU A 76 -28.45 -1.90 17.27
N GLY A 77 -29.40 -1.48 16.42
CA GLY A 77 -30.74 -1.04 16.81
C GLY A 77 -30.79 0.28 17.60
N ASP A 78 -31.98 0.85 17.76
CA ASP A 78 -32.19 2.15 18.46
C ASP A 78 -32.09 2.04 20.00
N GLN A 79 -31.82 0.85 20.54
CA GLN A 79 -31.88 0.58 21.99
C GLN A 79 -30.58 0.92 22.74
N ILE A 80 -29.51 1.30 22.04
CA ILE A 80 -28.26 1.75 22.65
C ILE A 80 -28.26 3.28 22.71
N ASP A 81 -28.91 3.85 23.72
CA ASP A 81 -28.95 5.31 23.94
C ASP A 81 -27.72 5.84 24.72
N ALA A 82 -26.88 4.91 25.20
CA ALA A 82 -25.65 5.25 25.90
C ALA A 82 -24.53 5.58 24.89
N ASP A 83 -23.85 6.72 25.09
CA ASP A 83 -22.66 7.14 24.35
C ASP A 83 -21.44 6.34 24.82
N VAL A 84 -21.40 5.06 24.47
CA VAL A 84 -20.41 4.09 24.95
C VAL A 84 -19.78 3.32 23.81
N THR A 85 -18.65 2.68 24.11
CA THR A 85 -17.97 1.81 23.17
C THR A 85 -18.65 0.44 23.09
N GLN A 86 -18.84 -0.08 21.87
CA GLN A 86 -19.44 -1.40 21.64
C GLN A 86 -18.45 -2.53 21.91
N ASP A 87 -18.95 -3.69 22.33
CA ASP A 87 -18.16 -4.91 22.33
C ASP A 87 -17.68 -5.23 20.91
N THR A 88 -16.37 -5.50 20.76
CA THR A 88 -15.74 -5.68 19.46
C THR A 88 -16.28 -6.91 18.72
N SER A 89 -16.53 -8.01 19.43
CA SER A 89 -17.04 -9.24 18.81
C SER A 89 -18.47 -9.07 18.34
N PHE A 90 -19.32 -8.49 19.18
CA PHE A 90 -20.72 -8.20 18.84
C PHE A 90 -20.82 -7.25 17.65
N LEU A 91 -20.00 -6.18 17.63
CA LEU A 91 -20.00 -5.23 16.52
C LEU A 91 -19.56 -5.88 15.20
N CYS A 92 -18.50 -6.71 15.22
CA CYS A 92 -18.05 -7.46 14.04
C CYS A 92 -19.15 -8.41 13.50
N ASP A 93 -19.87 -9.11 14.37
CA ASP A 93 -20.98 -9.98 13.97
C ASP A 93 -22.14 -9.18 13.36
N SER A 94 -22.53 -8.08 14.01
CA SER A 94 -23.63 -7.22 13.58
C SER A 94 -23.39 -6.64 12.18
N ILE A 95 -22.22 -6.01 11.94
CA ILE A 95 -21.91 -5.41 10.63
C ILE A 95 -21.85 -6.46 9.51
N SER A 96 -21.37 -7.67 9.81
CA SER A 96 -21.23 -8.75 8.84
C SER A 96 -22.59 -9.23 8.33
N LYS A 97 -23.64 -9.06 9.14
CA LYS A 97 -25.01 -9.47 8.81
C LYS A 97 -25.84 -8.31 8.27
N ALA A 98 -25.61 -7.09 8.75
CA ALA A 98 -26.51 -5.96 8.53
C ALA A 98 -26.10 -5.02 7.38
N CYS A 99 -24.81 -4.85 7.10
CA CYS A 99 -24.35 -3.70 6.28
C CYS A 99 -24.42 -3.92 4.76
N LEU A 100 -24.38 -5.16 4.25
CA LEU A 100 -24.29 -5.44 2.81
C LEU A 100 -25.47 -4.85 2.02
N VAL A 101 -26.71 -5.16 2.45
CA VAL A 101 -27.92 -4.76 1.73
C VAL A 101 -28.10 -3.23 1.71
N PRO A 102 -27.99 -2.52 2.85
CA PRO A 102 -28.02 -1.07 2.85
C PRO A 102 -26.89 -0.42 2.04
N PHE A 103 -25.67 -0.96 2.10
CA PHE A 103 -24.56 -0.41 1.33
C PHE A 103 -24.76 -0.55 -0.18
N ARG A 104 -25.31 -1.69 -0.63
CA ARG A 104 -25.70 -1.89 -2.04
C ARG A 104 -26.76 -0.86 -2.47
N LYS A 105 -27.75 -0.60 -1.62
CA LYS A 105 -28.79 0.42 -1.87
C LYS A 105 -28.19 1.81 -2.01
N LEU A 106 -27.31 2.21 -1.07
CA LEU A 106 -26.61 3.50 -1.12
C LEU A 106 -25.85 3.69 -2.43
N LEU A 107 -25.10 2.68 -2.87
CA LEU A 107 -24.37 2.77 -4.15
C LEU A 107 -25.28 2.88 -5.37
N ALA A 108 -26.45 2.23 -5.35
CA ALA A 108 -27.43 2.36 -6.43
C ALA A 108 -28.02 3.79 -6.48
N GLU A 109 -28.29 4.39 -5.32
CA GLU A 109 -28.77 5.77 -5.20
C GLU A 109 -27.71 6.77 -5.69
N LEU A 110 -26.46 6.65 -5.24
CA LEU A 110 -25.35 7.49 -5.69
C LEU A 110 -25.13 7.40 -7.21
N ASN A 111 -25.19 6.20 -7.79
CA ASN A 111 -24.97 5.99 -9.22
C ASN A 111 -26.14 6.44 -10.11
N SER A 112 -27.36 6.54 -9.54
CA SER A 112 -28.55 7.03 -10.26
C SER A 112 -28.78 8.53 -10.10
N SER A 113 -28.10 9.16 -9.14
CA SER A 113 -28.15 10.60 -8.92
C SER A 113 -27.59 11.39 -10.11
N ASN A 114 -28.25 12.51 -10.43
CA ASN A 114 -27.73 13.50 -11.39
C ASN A 114 -26.95 14.63 -10.73
N VAL A 115 -26.86 14.63 -9.39
CA VAL A 115 -26.23 15.69 -8.59
C VAL A 115 -24.76 15.36 -8.29
N VAL A 116 -24.44 14.07 -8.15
CA VAL A 116 -23.09 13.58 -7.79
C VAL A 116 -22.52 12.73 -8.94
N PRO A 117 -21.19 12.64 -9.10
CA PRO A 117 -20.59 11.75 -10.08
C PRO A 117 -20.88 10.27 -9.76
N PRO A 118 -20.92 9.37 -10.76
CA PRO A 118 -20.99 7.92 -10.50
C PRO A 118 -19.80 7.43 -9.69
N VAL A 119 -20.02 6.44 -8.83
CA VAL A 119 -18.99 5.84 -7.97
C VAL A 119 -17.94 5.14 -8.84
N THR A 120 -16.67 5.56 -8.71
CA THR A 120 -15.56 4.98 -9.47
C THR A 120 -14.67 4.08 -8.63
N SER A 121 -14.70 4.21 -7.31
CA SER A 121 -13.90 3.40 -6.40
C SER A 121 -14.48 3.38 -4.99
N ILE A 122 -14.20 2.29 -4.26
CA ILE A 122 -14.52 2.17 -2.83
C ILE A 122 -13.20 2.05 -2.06
N VAL A 123 -13.05 2.79 -0.97
CA VAL A 123 -11.96 2.63 0.00
C VAL A 123 -12.59 2.15 1.30
N ALA A 124 -12.43 0.87 1.62
CA ALA A 124 -13.11 0.24 2.74
C ALA A 124 -12.10 -0.28 3.75
N ASP A 125 -12.38 -0.10 5.04
CA ASP A 125 -11.63 -0.78 6.10
C ASP A 125 -11.67 -2.30 5.87
N SER A 126 -10.56 -3.01 6.12
CA SER A 126 -10.47 -4.47 5.97
C SER A 126 -11.58 -5.25 6.68
N ILE A 127 -12.08 -4.74 7.80
CA ILE A 127 -13.15 -5.39 8.58
C ILE A 127 -14.50 -5.29 7.86
N MET A 128 -14.68 -4.26 7.03
CA MET A 128 -15.90 -4.00 6.24
C MET A 128 -15.93 -4.86 4.97
N SER A 129 -15.70 -6.17 5.14
CA SER A 129 -15.51 -7.16 4.08
C SER A 129 -16.70 -7.31 3.12
N PHE A 130 -17.90 -6.86 3.50
CA PHE A 130 -19.06 -6.78 2.60
C PHE A 130 -18.80 -5.88 1.38
N ALA A 131 -17.87 -4.91 1.47
CA ALA A 131 -17.47 -4.09 0.34
C ALA A 131 -16.85 -4.95 -0.79
N LEU A 132 -16.17 -6.05 -0.46
CA LEU A 132 -15.62 -6.99 -1.44
C LEU A 132 -16.71 -7.78 -2.16
N GLU A 133 -17.85 -8.08 -1.51
CA GLU A 133 -18.99 -8.71 -2.18
C GLU A 133 -19.61 -7.78 -3.22
N VAL A 134 -19.76 -6.50 -2.85
CA VAL A 134 -20.23 -5.46 -3.78
C VAL A 134 -19.28 -5.25 -4.95
N LYS A 135 -17.95 -5.35 -4.74
CA LYS A 135 -16.98 -5.33 -5.85
C LYS A 135 -17.27 -6.42 -6.86
N ASP A 136 -17.52 -7.65 -6.41
CA ASP A 136 -17.74 -8.78 -7.31
C ASP A 136 -19.05 -8.61 -8.10
N GLU A 137 -20.08 -8.02 -7.49
CA GLU A 137 -21.37 -7.75 -8.12
C GLU A 137 -21.33 -6.57 -9.10
N LEU A 138 -20.77 -5.43 -8.69
CA LEU A 138 -20.87 -4.16 -9.42
C LEU A 138 -19.61 -3.83 -10.23
N GLN A 139 -18.54 -4.61 -10.08
CA GLN A 139 -17.24 -4.40 -10.74
C GLN A 139 -16.63 -3.03 -10.43
N ILE A 140 -16.92 -2.50 -9.24
CA ILE A 140 -16.29 -1.27 -8.71
C ILE A 140 -15.03 -1.67 -7.94
N PRO A 141 -13.85 -1.10 -8.25
CA PRO A 141 -12.62 -1.45 -7.54
C PRO A 141 -12.71 -1.07 -6.06
N VAL A 142 -12.28 -1.99 -5.20
CA VAL A 142 -12.16 -1.80 -3.74
C VAL A 142 -10.69 -1.75 -3.37
N VAL A 143 -10.27 -0.65 -2.77
CA VAL A 143 -8.99 -0.54 -2.06
C VAL A 143 -9.28 -0.83 -0.59
N SER A 144 -8.63 -1.87 -0.06
CA SER A 144 -8.78 -2.23 1.36
C SER A 144 -7.83 -1.36 2.19
N PHE A 145 -8.34 -0.68 3.21
CA PHE A 145 -7.51 0.04 4.17
C PHE A 145 -7.31 -0.81 5.41
N TRP A 146 -6.06 -1.15 5.70
CA TRP A 146 -5.68 -1.94 6.86
C TRP A 146 -5.26 -1.00 7.98
N THR A 147 -6.16 -0.89 8.96
CA THR A 147 -6.04 -0.04 10.14
C THR A 147 -5.13 -0.58 11.23
N PRO A 148 -4.91 -1.91 11.41
CA PRO A 148 -3.90 -2.40 12.33
C PRO A 148 -2.47 -2.13 11.82
N SER A 149 -1.47 -2.40 12.66
CA SER A 149 -0.06 -2.33 12.28
C SER A 149 0.31 -3.37 11.22
N ALA A 150 1.35 -3.11 10.42
CA ALA A 150 1.82 -4.08 9.42
C ALA A 150 2.20 -5.42 10.06
N CYS A 151 2.87 -5.38 11.22
CA CYS A 151 3.21 -6.59 11.96
C CYS A 151 1.96 -7.29 12.51
N GLY A 152 0.97 -6.57 13.03
CA GLY A 152 -0.32 -7.16 13.43
C GLY A 152 -1.03 -7.85 12.27
N ILE A 153 -1.04 -7.23 11.09
CA ILE A 153 -1.67 -7.80 9.89
C ILE A 153 -0.97 -9.08 9.44
N LEU A 154 0.37 -9.09 9.45
CA LEU A 154 1.12 -10.29 9.11
C LEU A 154 0.84 -11.42 10.11
N ALA A 155 0.71 -11.10 11.40
CA ALA A 155 0.33 -12.09 12.41
C ALA A 155 -1.07 -12.66 12.14
N TYR A 156 -2.06 -11.81 11.82
CA TYR A 156 -3.40 -12.24 11.42
C TYR A 156 -3.39 -13.12 10.17
N ALA A 157 -2.56 -12.80 9.17
CA ALA A 157 -2.42 -13.58 7.94
C ALA A 157 -1.98 -15.04 8.20
N HIS A 158 -1.32 -15.28 9.33
CA HIS A 158 -0.83 -16.61 9.72
C HIS A 158 -1.75 -17.37 10.69
N TYR A 159 -2.95 -16.87 11.01
CA TYR A 159 -3.91 -17.59 11.85
C TYR A 159 -4.27 -18.98 11.33
N THR A 160 -4.52 -19.10 10.02
CA THR A 160 -4.80 -20.40 9.39
C THR A 160 -3.65 -21.39 9.62
N HIS A 161 -2.41 -20.94 9.49
CA HIS A 161 -1.23 -21.78 9.70
C HIS A 161 -1.04 -22.17 11.17
N LEU A 162 -1.42 -21.30 12.12
CA LEU A 162 -1.42 -21.64 13.55
C LEU A 162 -2.41 -22.77 13.84
N VAL A 163 -3.60 -22.74 13.21
CA VAL A 163 -4.61 -23.80 13.32
C VAL A 163 -4.12 -25.10 12.68
N GLU A 164 -3.63 -25.05 11.44
CA GLU A 164 -3.16 -26.21 10.68
C GLU A 164 -1.99 -26.93 11.37
N ARG A 165 -1.12 -26.17 12.04
CA ARG A 165 0.03 -26.69 12.80
C ARG A 165 -0.33 -27.12 14.22
N GLY A 166 -1.58 -26.94 14.65
CA GLY A 166 -2.08 -27.39 15.95
C GLY A 166 -1.60 -26.57 17.15
N TYR A 167 -1.22 -25.31 16.93
CA TYR A 167 -0.96 -24.36 18.04
C TYR A 167 -2.26 -23.86 18.66
N ILE A 168 -3.30 -23.68 17.83
CA ILE A 168 -4.58 -23.07 18.24
C ILE A 168 -5.77 -23.86 17.65
N PRO A 169 -6.94 -23.91 18.31
CA PRO A 169 -7.21 -23.37 19.65
C PRO A 169 -6.35 -24.03 20.73
N LEU A 170 -6.21 -23.35 21.87
CA LEU A 170 -5.51 -23.86 23.04
C LEU A 170 -6.18 -25.15 23.52
N LYS A 171 -5.41 -26.05 24.12
CA LYS A 171 -5.94 -27.35 24.56
C LYS A 171 -6.74 -27.20 25.84
N GLU A 172 -6.22 -26.41 26.77
CA GLU A 172 -6.81 -26.17 28.08
C GLU A 172 -6.66 -24.69 28.45
N GLU A 173 -7.52 -24.20 29.35
CA GLU A 173 -7.43 -22.82 29.86
C GLU A 173 -6.10 -22.56 30.60
N SER A 174 -5.51 -23.62 31.18
CA SER A 174 -4.21 -23.55 31.83
C SER A 174 -3.08 -23.12 30.89
N ASP A 175 -3.21 -23.31 29.56
CA ASP A 175 -2.23 -22.87 28.56
C ASP A 175 -2.01 -21.36 28.55
N LEU A 176 -2.96 -20.57 29.08
CA LEU A 176 -2.82 -19.12 29.24
C LEU A 176 -1.81 -18.72 30.33
N THR A 177 -1.50 -19.62 31.28
CA THR A 177 -0.69 -19.30 32.46
C THR A 177 0.44 -20.29 32.74
N ASN A 178 0.40 -21.50 32.16
CA ASN A 178 1.38 -22.56 32.40
C ASN A 178 2.70 -22.41 31.61
N GLY A 179 2.86 -21.31 30.87
CA GLY A 179 4.02 -21.03 30.02
C GLY A 179 3.90 -21.49 28.57
N TYR A 180 2.80 -22.13 28.16
CA TYR A 180 2.59 -22.54 26.76
C TYR A 180 2.67 -21.37 25.78
N LEU A 181 2.17 -20.19 26.17
CA LEU A 181 2.25 -18.99 25.33
C LEU A 181 3.70 -18.49 25.09
N GLU A 182 4.71 -18.99 25.82
CA GLU A 182 6.13 -18.70 25.54
C GLU A 182 6.67 -19.52 24.35
N THR A 183 5.86 -20.39 23.76
CA THR A 183 6.23 -21.18 22.57
C THR A 183 6.69 -20.26 21.43
N LYS A 184 7.92 -20.50 20.96
CA LYS A 184 8.51 -19.76 19.84
C LYS A 184 7.84 -20.12 18.51
N ILE A 185 7.64 -19.12 17.67
CA ILE A 185 7.10 -19.24 16.31
C ILE A 185 8.19 -18.75 15.35
N ASP A 186 8.96 -19.68 14.79
CA ASP A 186 10.16 -19.41 13.99
C ASP A 186 9.94 -19.48 12.46
N TRP A 187 8.70 -19.69 12.04
CA TRP A 187 8.34 -19.95 10.64
C TRP A 187 7.58 -18.80 9.97
N ILE A 188 7.26 -17.71 10.68
CA ILE A 188 6.62 -16.53 10.09
C ILE A 188 7.71 -15.62 9.48
N PRO A 189 7.74 -15.42 8.14
CA PRO A 189 8.71 -14.55 7.50
C PRO A 189 8.62 -13.12 8.07
N GLY A 190 9.76 -12.47 8.31
CA GLY A 190 9.80 -11.10 8.84
C GLY A 190 9.57 -10.96 10.36
N MET A 191 9.12 -12.00 11.07
CA MET A 191 8.91 -11.96 12.52
C MET A 191 9.95 -12.78 13.29
N LYS A 192 11.09 -12.16 13.58
CA LYS A 192 12.17 -12.81 14.35
C LYS A 192 11.81 -12.91 15.83
N ASP A 193 12.10 -14.08 16.42
CA ASP A 193 11.96 -14.40 17.85
C ASP A 193 10.55 -14.11 18.44
N ILE A 194 9.50 -14.21 17.62
CA ILE A 194 8.12 -14.02 18.10
C ILE A 194 7.63 -15.27 18.85
N ARG A 195 6.89 -15.07 19.94
CA ARG A 195 6.23 -16.13 20.71
C ARG A 195 4.73 -16.09 20.53
N LEU A 196 4.06 -17.17 20.90
CA LEU A 196 2.60 -17.26 20.84
C LEU A 196 1.91 -16.14 21.66
N LYS A 197 2.48 -15.71 22.79
CA LYS A 197 1.95 -14.59 23.59
C LYS A 197 2.03 -13.23 22.89
N ASP A 198 3.01 -13.06 22.01
CA ASP A 198 3.27 -11.82 21.29
C ASP A 198 2.35 -11.69 20.05
N LEU A 199 1.65 -12.76 19.66
CA LEU A 199 0.66 -12.75 18.58
C LEU A 199 -0.68 -12.17 19.06
N PRO A 200 -1.55 -11.70 18.13
CA PRO A 200 -2.78 -11.03 18.51
C PRO A 200 -3.73 -11.92 19.32
N THR A 201 -4.43 -11.34 20.31
CA THR A 201 -5.08 -12.13 21.37
C THR A 201 -6.26 -12.99 20.94
N PHE A 202 -6.82 -12.81 19.75
CA PHE A 202 -7.95 -13.62 19.29
C PHE A 202 -7.62 -15.11 19.13
N ILE A 203 -6.33 -15.48 19.20
CA ILE A 203 -5.91 -16.88 19.24
C ILE A 203 -6.00 -17.52 20.64
N ARG A 204 -6.22 -16.72 21.69
CA ARG A 204 -6.25 -17.15 23.10
C ARG A 204 -7.60 -17.74 23.48
N THR A 205 -8.01 -18.77 22.74
CA THR A 205 -9.30 -19.45 22.89
C THR A 205 -9.12 -20.95 22.88
N THR A 206 -9.94 -21.67 23.65
CA THR A 206 -10.04 -23.14 23.61
C THR A 206 -11.14 -23.61 22.67
N ASP A 207 -11.99 -22.69 22.18
CA ASP A 207 -13.09 -23.02 21.26
C ASP A 207 -12.62 -22.92 19.81
N ARG A 208 -12.73 -24.04 19.07
CA ARG A 208 -12.45 -24.07 17.63
C ARG A 208 -13.43 -23.22 16.81
N ASN A 209 -14.64 -23.01 17.33
CA ASN A 209 -15.68 -22.20 16.71
C ASN A 209 -15.71 -20.76 17.24
N ASP A 210 -14.68 -20.35 17.99
CA ASP A 210 -14.56 -18.98 18.48
C ASP A 210 -14.79 -17.97 17.35
N PHE A 211 -15.71 -17.04 17.60
CA PHE A 211 -16.17 -16.13 16.56
C PHE A 211 -15.02 -15.26 16.03
N MET A 212 -14.21 -14.67 16.91
CA MET A 212 -13.17 -13.72 16.51
C MET A 212 -12.02 -14.41 15.80
N LEU A 213 -11.61 -15.59 16.27
CA LEU A 213 -10.61 -16.42 15.57
C LEU A 213 -11.07 -16.71 14.13
N ASN A 214 -12.28 -17.24 13.97
CA ASN A 214 -12.82 -17.61 12.66
C ASN A 214 -13.14 -16.38 11.79
N PHE A 215 -13.55 -15.27 12.40
CA PHE A 215 -13.80 -14.01 11.72
C PHE A 215 -12.52 -13.48 11.06
N VAL A 216 -11.41 -13.43 11.79
CA VAL A 216 -10.11 -13.00 11.26
C VAL A 216 -9.60 -13.93 10.17
N ILE A 217 -9.73 -15.25 10.35
CA ILE A 217 -9.35 -16.23 9.31
C ILE A 217 -10.11 -15.97 8.00
N ARG A 218 -11.44 -15.75 8.08
CA ARG A 218 -12.26 -15.43 6.92
C ARG A 218 -11.87 -14.09 6.29
N LEU A 219 -11.62 -13.07 7.11
CA LEU A 219 -11.21 -11.74 6.68
C LEU A 219 -9.90 -11.80 5.88
N MET A 220 -8.88 -12.45 6.44
CA MET A 220 -7.57 -12.58 5.77
C MET A 220 -7.65 -13.48 4.53
N GLY A 221 -8.46 -14.54 4.56
CA GLY A 221 -8.70 -15.40 3.38
C GLY A 221 -9.37 -14.66 2.21
N GLY A 222 -10.19 -13.64 2.50
CA GLY A 222 -10.84 -12.81 1.49
C GLY A 222 -9.99 -11.63 0.99
N ALA A 223 -8.92 -11.26 1.68
CA ALA A 223 -8.17 -10.02 1.42
C ALA A 223 -7.55 -9.95 0.02
N SER A 224 -7.22 -11.09 -0.60
CA SER A 224 -6.69 -11.17 -1.97
C SER A 224 -7.67 -10.71 -3.07
N ARG A 225 -8.96 -10.58 -2.73
CA ARG A 225 -9.99 -10.05 -3.64
C ARG A 225 -9.92 -8.53 -3.79
N ALA A 226 -9.26 -7.81 -2.90
CA ALA A 226 -9.12 -6.35 -3.01
C ALA A 226 -8.29 -5.97 -4.26
N SER A 227 -8.52 -4.78 -4.82
CA SER A 227 -7.71 -4.27 -5.96
C SER A 227 -6.34 -3.76 -5.52
N ALA A 228 -6.21 -3.35 -4.26
CA ALA A 228 -4.98 -2.94 -3.59
C ALA A 228 -5.24 -2.88 -2.08
N ALA A 229 -4.18 -2.81 -1.28
CA ALA A 229 -4.24 -2.53 0.15
C ALA A 229 -3.48 -1.24 0.50
N LEU A 230 -4.05 -0.43 1.39
CA LEU A 230 -3.39 0.71 2.03
C LEU A 230 -3.01 0.30 3.45
N VAL A 231 -1.79 0.63 3.88
CA VAL A 231 -1.33 0.40 5.25
C VAL A 231 -0.76 1.70 5.81
N ASN A 232 -1.21 2.08 7.00
CA ASN A 232 -0.69 3.26 7.71
C ASN A 232 0.67 2.94 8.35
N THR A 233 1.69 2.67 7.54
CA THR A 233 3.10 2.50 7.94
C THR A 233 4.02 3.07 6.85
N PHE A 234 5.33 3.08 7.07
CA PHE A 234 6.33 3.47 6.08
C PHE A 234 7.44 2.43 5.96
N ASP A 235 8.09 2.39 4.78
CA ASP A 235 9.00 1.31 4.39
C ASP A 235 10.14 1.07 5.38
N ASP A 236 10.77 2.14 5.89
CA ASP A 236 11.89 2.02 6.84
C ASP A 236 11.51 1.38 8.18
N LEU A 237 10.23 1.45 8.59
CA LEU A 237 9.76 0.90 9.87
C LEU A 237 9.50 -0.60 9.78
N ASP A 238 8.94 -1.04 8.65
CA ASP A 238 8.34 -2.36 8.47
C ASP A 238 8.83 -3.08 7.21
N HIS A 239 10.04 -2.77 6.69
CA HIS A 239 10.54 -3.30 5.41
C HIS A 239 10.36 -4.81 5.23
N ASP A 240 10.87 -5.61 6.18
CA ASP A 240 10.79 -7.08 6.14
C ASP A 240 9.33 -7.57 6.21
N ILE A 241 8.49 -6.88 7.00
CA ILE A 241 7.07 -7.20 7.19
C ILE A 241 6.27 -6.89 5.91
N LEU A 242 6.50 -5.72 5.31
CA LEU A 242 5.87 -5.30 4.05
C LEU A 242 6.30 -6.20 2.89
N SER A 243 7.56 -6.65 2.86
CA SER A 243 8.03 -7.63 1.88
C SER A 243 7.29 -8.96 2.02
N ALA A 244 7.11 -9.46 3.24
CA ALA A 244 6.35 -10.69 3.49
C ALA A 244 4.88 -10.54 3.07
N LEU A 245 4.22 -9.46 3.48
CA LEU A 245 2.82 -9.18 3.12
C LEU A 245 2.63 -9.05 1.60
N SER A 246 3.55 -8.39 0.91
CA SER A 246 3.48 -8.18 -0.56
C SER A 246 3.56 -9.49 -1.35
N SER A 247 4.14 -10.55 -0.77
CA SER A 247 4.16 -11.87 -1.39
C SER A 247 2.84 -12.64 -1.28
N MET A 248 1.96 -12.24 -0.35
CA MET A 248 0.73 -12.95 0.00
C MET A 248 -0.54 -12.26 -0.54
N PHE A 249 -0.48 -10.95 -0.73
CA PHE A 249 -1.66 -10.10 -0.96
C PHE A 249 -1.52 -9.26 -2.23
N PRO A 250 -2.60 -8.57 -2.67
CA PRO A 250 -2.57 -7.65 -3.80
C PRO A 250 -1.60 -6.49 -3.53
N PRO A 251 -1.33 -5.61 -4.52
CA PRO A 251 -0.42 -4.49 -4.32
C PRO A 251 -0.68 -3.72 -3.02
N ILE A 252 0.33 -3.66 -2.16
CA ILE A 252 0.30 -3.01 -0.86
C ILE A 252 1.00 -1.67 -0.97
N TYR A 253 0.37 -0.64 -0.43
CA TYR A 253 0.88 0.73 -0.40
C TYR A 253 1.02 1.18 1.05
N SER A 254 2.26 1.28 1.51
CA SER A 254 2.63 1.97 2.76
C SER A 254 2.47 3.48 2.55
N ILE A 255 1.52 4.09 3.25
CA ILE A 255 1.18 5.53 3.11
C ILE A 255 1.26 6.29 4.43
N GLY A 256 1.81 5.66 5.46
CA GLY A 256 1.92 6.21 6.80
C GLY A 256 3.18 7.05 7.01
N PRO A 257 3.26 7.78 8.13
CA PRO A 257 2.15 8.10 9.02
C PRO A 257 1.15 9.04 8.33
N VAL A 258 -0.11 8.62 8.25
CA VAL A 258 -1.14 9.34 7.47
C VAL A 258 -1.40 10.76 8.02
N ASN A 259 -1.20 10.97 9.33
CA ASN A 259 -1.26 12.30 9.95
C ASN A 259 -0.18 13.25 9.39
N LEU A 260 1.08 12.80 9.33
CA LEU A 260 2.16 13.62 8.78
C LEU A 260 1.95 13.88 7.29
N LEU A 261 1.52 12.87 6.53
CA LEU A 261 1.24 13.02 5.10
C LEU A 261 0.14 14.07 4.84
N LEU A 262 -0.87 14.13 5.72
CA LEU A 262 -1.95 15.13 5.65
C LEU A 262 -1.48 16.54 6.05
N ASP A 263 -0.59 16.64 7.04
CA ASP A 263 -0.04 17.92 7.56
C ASP A 263 0.80 18.68 6.52
N GLN A 264 1.37 18.00 5.52
CA GLN A 264 2.25 18.64 4.53
C GLN A 264 1.55 19.60 3.55
N THR A 265 0.22 19.62 3.52
CA THR A 265 -0.52 20.37 2.51
C THR A 265 -1.19 21.61 3.12
N GLN A 266 -0.88 22.79 2.57
CA GLN A 266 -1.09 24.11 3.19
C GLN A 266 -2.54 24.66 3.24
N ASN A 267 -3.58 23.87 2.93
CA ASN A 267 -4.96 24.38 2.88
C ASN A 267 -5.88 23.68 3.88
N ASP A 268 -6.42 24.48 4.81
CA ASP A 268 -7.11 24.01 6.01
C ASP A 268 -8.64 24.20 5.99
N TYR A 269 -9.25 24.33 4.80
CA TYR A 269 -10.72 24.27 4.70
C TYR A 269 -11.28 22.89 5.11
N LEU A 270 -10.41 21.87 5.21
CA LEU A 270 -10.74 20.54 5.75
C LEU A 270 -10.48 20.41 7.25
N ALA A 271 -9.92 21.40 7.96
CA ALA A 271 -9.73 21.33 9.41
C ALA A 271 -11.06 21.22 10.15
N SER A 272 -12.12 21.85 9.63
CA SER A 272 -13.46 21.78 10.21
C SER A 272 -14.08 20.39 10.10
N ILE A 273 -13.51 19.45 9.34
CA ILE A 273 -14.04 18.08 9.27
C ILE A 273 -13.29 17.20 10.29
N GLY A 274 -13.90 16.91 11.43
CA GLY A 274 -13.32 16.06 12.50
C GLY A 274 -13.98 14.67 12.58
N SER A 275 -13.30 13.73 13.25
CA SER A 275 -13.75 12.34 13.45
C SER A 275 -13.87 11.90 14.92
N SER A 276 -13.68 12.81 15.88
CA SER A 276 -13.72 12.43 17.29
C SER A 276 -15.15 12.11 17.74
N LEU A 277 -15.36 10.90 18.26
CA LEU A 277 -16.65 10.49 18.84
C LEU A 277 -16.86 11.08 20.24
N TRP A 278 -15.79 11.56 20.87
CA TRP A 278 -15.79 12.20 22.18
C TRP A 278 -15.55 13.70 22.04
N LYS A 279 -16.16 14.48 22.93
CA LYS A 279 -15.94 15.93 23.00
C LYS A 279 -14.51 16.21 23.48
N GLU A 280 -13.72 16.89 22.65
CA GLU A 280 -12.34 17.23 22.98
C GLU A 280 -12.27 18.40 23.95
N GLU A 281 -11.53 18.22 25.04
CA GLU A 281 -11.19 19.27 26.02
C GLU A 281 -9.87 19.94 25.61
N ASN A 282 -9.87 21.28 25.53
CA ASN A 282 -8.70 22.08 25.13
C ASN A 282 -7.78 22.41 26.31
N GLU A 283 -8.26 22.18 27.53
CA GLU A 283 -7.59 22.42 28.81
C GLU A 283 -6.25 21.67 28.88
N CYS A 284 -6.15 20.49 28.24
CA CYS A 284 -4.90 19.73 28.13
C CYS A 284 -3.76 20.56 27.54
N LEU A 285 -4.00 21.28 26.44
CA LEU A 285 -2.95 22.05 25.77
C LEU A 285 -2.54 23.26 26.61
N GLN A 286 -3.52 23.97 27.18
CA GLN A 286 -3.27 25.13 28.04
C GLN A 286 -2.47 24.76 29.30
N TRP A 287 -2.75 23.59 29.88
CA TRP A 287 -2.00 23.10 31.03
C TRP A 287 -0.56 22.72 30.65
N LEU A 288 -0.38 22.09 29.48
CA LEU A 288 0.95 21.71 28.98
C LEU A 288 1.84 22.91 28.69
N ASP A 289 1.29 24.04 28.24
CA ASP A 289 2.03 25.30 28.02
C ASP A 289 2.77 25.78 29.29
N SER A 290 2.30 25.39 30.47
CA SER A 290 2.90 25.74 31.76
C SER A 290 4.04 24.83 32.23
N LYS A 291 4.34 23.75 31.48
CA LYS A 291 5.26 22.68 31.91
C LYS A 291 6.55 22.68 31.09
N ASP A 292 7.65 22.34 31.75
CA ASP A 292 8.97 22.25 31.12
C ASP A 292 9.00 21.21 29.98
N PRO A 293 9.84 21.40 28.95
CA PRO A 293 10.03 20.43 27.87
C PRO A 293 10.39 19.04 28.39
N ASN A 294 9.80 18.00 27.78
CA ASN A 294 10.00 16.59 28.14
C ASN A 294 9.77 16.23 29.62
N SER A 295 8.96 16.99 30.37
CA SER A 295 8.74 16.79 31.80
C SER A 295 7.43 16.05 32.16
N VAL A 296 6.56 15.83 31.17
CA VAL A 296 5.20 15.30 31.37
C VAL A 296 5.06 13.91 30.76
N ILE A 297 4.45 12.98 31.50
CA ILE A 297 3.94 11.73 30.93
C ILE A 297 2.48 11.88 30.50
N TYR A 298 2.20 11.58 29.24
CA TYR A 298 0.83 11.47 28.74
C TYR A 298 0.33 10.05 28.96
N VAL A 299 -0.92 9.88 29.41
CA VAL A 299 -1.53 8.59 29.69
C VAL A 299 -2.85 8.47 28.95
N ASN A 300 -2.94 7.50 28.03
CA ASN A 300 -4.19 7.20 27.33
C ASN A 300 -4.23 5.73 26.86
N PHE A 301 -5.28 5.01 27.25
CA PHE A 301 -5.50 3.61 26.89
C PHE A 301 -6.42 3.44 25.68
N GLY A 302 -6.68 4.52 24.95
CA GLY A 302 -7.43 4.50 23.71
C GLY A 302 -8.94 4.41 23.91
N SER A 303 -9.65 4.29 22.79
CA SER A 303 -11.11 4.41 22.74
C SER A 303 -11.87 3.11 23.03
N ILE A 304 -11.19 1.96 23.17
CA ILE A 304 -11.86 0.66 23.40
C ILE A 304 -11.42 -0.03 24.69
N THR A 305 -10.12 -0.01 25.00
CA THR A 305 -9.54 -0.67 26.19
C THR A 305 -10.30 -0.32 27.47
N VAL A 306 -10.53 -1.33 28.31
CA VAL A 306 -11.12 -1.15 29.63
C VAL A 306 -10.19 -1.77 30.67
N MET A 307 -10.25 -1.26 31.89
CA MET A 307 -9.55 -1.82 33.06
C MET A 307 -10.53 -2.13 34.18
N ASN A 308 -10.07 -2.87 35.18
CA ASN A 308 -10.83 -3.03 36.42
C ASN A 308 -10.46 -1.94 37.44
N THR A 309 -11.28 -1.79 38.48
CA THR A 309 -11.11 -0.78 39.53
C THR A 309 -9.78 -0.91 40.26
N LYS A 310 -9.26 -2.14 40.45
CA LYS A 310 -7.94 -2.37 41.05
C LYS A 310 -6.83 -1.77 40.18
N GLN A 311 -6.81 -2.06 38.88
CA GLN A 311 -5.83 -1.52 37.94
C GLN A 311 -5.89 0.01 37.89
N LEU A 312 -7.09 0.60 37.89
CA LEU A 312 -7.24 2.07 37.95
C LEU A 312 -6.54 2.65 39.19
N VAL A 313 -6.76 2.03 40.36
CA VAL A 313 -6.14 2.44 41.63
C VAL A 313 -4.61 2.26 41.59
N GLU A 314 -4.11 1.13 41.06
CA GLU A 314 -2.67 0.89 40.96
C GLU A 314 -1.97 1.90 40.03
N PHE A 315 -2.53 2.16 38.84
CA PHE A 315 -2.01 3.21 37.95
C PHE A 315 -2.04 4.60 38.60
N SER A 316 -3.13 4.93 39.30
CA SER A 316 -3.25 6.19 40.04
C SER A 316 -2.12 6.36 41.04
N TRP A 317 -1.89 5.36 41.89
CA TRP A 317 -0.84 5.44 42.89
C TRP A 317 0.57 5.36 42.30
N GLY A 318 0.79 4.60 41.22
CA GLY A 318 2.08 4.60 40.51
C GLY A 318 2.44 5.98 39.95
N LEU A 319 1.47 6.66 39.32
CA LEU A 319 1.64 8.04 38.84
C LEU A 319 1.85 9.03 40.01
N ALA A 320 1.08 8.88 41.09
CA ALA A 320 1.21 9.74 42.27
C ALA A 320 2.54 9.55 43.01
N ASN A 321 3.09 8.34 43.02
CA ASN A 321 4.36 8.05 43.69
C ASN A 321 5.56 8.51 42.87
N SER A 322 5.47 8.46 41.53
CA SER A 322 6.56 8.88 40.62
C SER A 322 7.01 10.34 40.80
N LYS A 323 6.17 11.18 41.41
CA LYS A 323 6.35 12.65 41.52
C LYS A 323 6.51 13.38 40.18
N LYS A 324 6.16 12.74 39.04
CA LYS A 324 6.20 13.32 37.69
C LYS A 324 4.90 14.00 37.27
N ASN A 325 5.01 15.05 36.46
CA ASN A 325 3.85 15.70 35.88
C ASN A 325 3.14 14.72 34.92
N PHE A 326 1.81 14.67 34.94
CA PHE A 326 1.07 13.79 34.03
C PHE A 326 -0.22 14.41 33.52
N VAL A 327 -0.61 14.01 32.31
CA VAL A 327 -1.96 14.23 31.76
C VAL A 327 -2.57 12.85 31.53
N TRP A 328 -3.71 12.56 32.15
CA TRP A 328 -4.38 11.28 32.02
C TRP A 328 -5.80 11.44 31.49
N ILE A 329 -6.06 10.79 30.36
CA ILE A 329 -7.38 10.69 29.76
C ILE A 329 -8.17 9.55 30.41
N ILE A 330 -9.27 9.90 31.09
CA ILE A 330 -10.18 8.97 31.74
C ILE A 330 -11.56 9.14 31.12
N ARG A 331 -11.86 8.26 30.16
CA ARG A 331 -13.18 8.16 29.54
C ARG A 331 -14.22 7.59 30.52
N PRO A 332 -15.50 7.99 30.42
CA PRO A 332 -16.56 7.53 31.34
C PRO A 332 -16.70 5.99 31.41
N ASP A 333 -16.42 5.30 30.31
CA ASP A 333 -16.52 3.84 30.15
C ASP A 333 -15.16 3.11 30.30
N LEU A 334 -14.14 3.76 30.88
CA LEU A 334 -12.80 3.15 31.05
C LEU A 334 -12.82 1.95 32.01
N VAL A 335 -13.69 1.96 33.02
CA VAL A 335 -13.81 0.87 34.00
C VAL A 335 -14.93 -0.06 33.57
N ARG A 336 -14.64 -1.37 33.52
CA ARG A 336 -15.60 -2.37 33.06
C ARG A 336 -16.83 -2.41 33.97
N GLY A 337 -17.98 -2.00 33.44
CA GLY A 337 -19.28 -2.12 34.12
C GLY A 337 -19.50 -1.14 35.28
N GLU A 338 -18.56 -0.23 35.53
CA GLU A 338 -18.60 0.75 36.63
C GLU A 338 -18.14 2.12 36.12
N SER A 339 -18.45 3.19 36.86
CA SER A 339 -17.88 4.50 36.58
C SER A 339 -16.41 4.56 36.98
N ALA A 340 -15.59 5.25 36.20
CA ALA A 340 -14.18 5.49 36.52
C ALA A 340 -14.05 6.49 37.69
N VAL A 341 -14.13 5.99 38.93
CA VAL A 341 -14.00 6.80 40.15
C VAL A 341 -12.57 6.70 40.68
N LEU A 342 -11.85 7.82 40.61
CA LEU A 342 -10.51 7.95 41.19
C LEU A 342 -10.57 8.12 42.72
N PRO A 343 -9.57 7.64 43.48
CA PRO A 343 -9.49 7.88 44.92
C PRO A 343 -9.40 9.39 45.22
N PRO A 344 -10.20 9.94 46.17
CA PRO A 344 -10.11 11.35 46.55
C PRO A 344 -8.72 11.77 47.02
N GLU A 345 -8.02 10.88 47.72
CA GLU A 345 -6.66 11.11 48.21
C GLU A 345 -5.66 11.26 47.05
N PHE A 346 -5.88 10.54 45.95
CA PHE A 346 -5.06 10.67 44.74
C PHE A 346 -5.24 12.04 44.09
N LEU A 347 -6.48 12.52 43.99
CA LEU A 347 -6.78 13.82 43.41
C LEU A 347 -6.14 14.95 44.21
N GLU A 348 -6.22 14.88 45.55
CA GLU A 348 -5.59 15.88 46.42
C GLU A 348 -4.06 15.84 46.34
N GLU A 349 -3.45 14.63 46.37
CA GLU A 349 -1.99 14.44 46.27
C GLU A 349 -1.41 14.92 44.93
N THR A 350 -2.21 14.91 43.86
CA THR A 350 -1.73 15.22 42.51
C THR A 350 -2.21 16.55 41.94
N LYS A 351 -3.01 17.33 42.68
CA LYS A 351 -3.69 18.55 42.18
C LYS A 351 -2.81 19.59 41.47
N GLU A 352 -1.53 19.69 41.83
CA GLU A 352 -0.59 20.68 41.24
C GLU A 352 0.21 20.14 40.02
N ARG A 353 0.18 18.81 39.83
CA ARG A 353 1.10 18.06 38.95
C ARG A 353 0.40 17.07 38.01
N GLY A 354 -0.89 16.80 38.23
CA GLY A 354 -1.74 15.99 37.36
C GLY A 354 -2.84 16.81 36.72
N LEU A 355 -3.17 16.48 35.47
CA LEU A 355 -4.41 16.90 34.83
C LEU A 355 -5.20 15.64 34.43
N ILE A 356 -6.46 15.57 34.84
CA ILE A 356 -7.41 14.55 34.42
C ILE A 356 -8.41 15.20 33.45
N ALA A 357 -8.59 14.61 32.27
CA ALA A 357 -9.55 15.06 31.26
C ALA A 357 -10.35 13.86 30.73
N SER A 358 -11.56 14.09 30.23
CA SER A 358 -12.36 12.98 29.68
C SER A 358 -11.90 12.55 28.29
N TRP A 359 -11.50 13.52 27.46
CA TRP A 359 -10.95 13.31 26.13
C TRP A 359 -10.13 14.52 25.65
N CYS A 360 -9.19 14.33 24.72
CA CYS A 360 -8.37 15.41 24.19
C CYS A 360 -7.97 15.19 22.73
N ALA A 361 -7.52 16.26 22.06
CA ALA A 361 -6.86 16.18 20.76
C ALA A 361 -5.46 15.56 20.89
N GLN A 362 -5.39 14.22 20.98
CA GLN A 362 -4.18 13.45 21.28
C GLN A 362 -2.99 13.81 20.38
N GLU A 363 -3.20 13.99 19.08
CA GLU A 363 -2.13 14.35 18.14
C GLU A 363 -1.44 15.67 18.51
N LYS A 364 -2.22 16.66 18.97
CA LYS A 364 -1.69 17.94 19.45
C LYS A 364 -0.94 17.78 20.78
N VAL A 365 -1.47 16.94 21.67
CA VAL A 365 -0.82 16.61 22.95
C VAL A 365 0.54 15.95 22.72
N LEU A 366 0.60 14.89 21.92
CA LEU A 366 1.84 14.17 21.60
C LEU A 366 2.87 15.04 20.86
N LYS A 367 2.43 16.04 20.10
CA LYS A 367 3.29 17.03 19.44
C LYS A 367 3.81 18.11 20.38
N HIS A 368 3.23 18.26 21.58
CA HIS A 368 3.60 19.30 22.52
C HIS A 368 4.99 19.05 23.13
N SER A 369 5.80 20.11 23.23
CA SER A 369 7.20 20.01 23.67
C SER A 369 7.39 19.49 25.09
N SER A 370 6.40 19.69 25.97
CA SER A 370 6.42 19.24 27.36
C SER A 370 6.22 17.72 27.52
N ILE A 371 5.71 17.02 26.50
CA ILE A 371 5.55 15.56 26.57
C ILE A 371 6.92 14.88 26.48
N GLY A 372 7.30 14.22 27.57
CA GLY A 372 8.52 13.43 27.69
C GLY A 372 8.31 11.94 27.39
N GLY A 373 7.11 11.42 27.63
CA GLY A 373 6.77 10.01 27.39
C GLY A 373 5.27 9.74 27.32
N PHE A 374 4.92 8.56 26.83
CA PHE A 374 3.52 8.16 26.61
C PHE A 374 3.23 6.76 27.15
N LEU A 375 2.35 6.67 28.15
CA LEU A 375 1.82 5.41 28.65
C LEU A 375 0.54 5.04 27.89
N SER A 376 0.58 3.91 27.18
CA SER A 376 -0.43 3.55 26.21
C SER A 376 -0.68 2.06 26.10
N HIS A 377 -1.91 1.74 25.69
CA HIS A 377 -2.37 0.39 25.35
C HIS A 377 -1.78 -0.20 24.06
N MET A 378 -0.91 0.54 23.35
CA MET A 378 -0.26 0.10 22.10
C MET A 378 -1.20 -0.10 20.91
N GLY A 379 -2.33 0.60 20.85
CA GLY A 379 -3.14 0.70 19.62
C GLY A 379 -2.37 1.41 18.50
N TRP A 380 -2.51 0.93 17.26
CA TRP A 380 -1.59 1.32 16.17
C TRP A 380 -1.52 2.83 15.89
N ASN A 381 -2.66 3.54 15.84
CA ASN A 381 -2.66 4.99 15.60
C ASN A 381 -1.86 5.73 16.68
N SER A 382 -2.05 5.37 17.95
CA SER A 382 -1.34 6.00 19.07
C SER A 382 0.16 5.70 19.02
N THR A 383 0.54 4.47 18.65
CA THR A 383 1.94 4.07 18.47
C THR A 383 2.61 4.87 17.37
N ILE A 384 1.99 4.96 16.18
CA ILE A 384 2.58 5.68 15.05
C ILE A 384 2.59 7.20 15.27
N GLU A 385 1.60 7.76 15.98
CA GLU A 385 1.61 9.16 16.43
C GLU A 385 2.77 9.45 17.39
N SER A 386 3.05 8.53 18.33
CA SER A 386 4.18 8.67 19.27
C SER A 386 5.52 8.61 18.54
N LEU A 387 5.70 7.65 17.64
CA LEU A 387 6.88 7.52 16.79
C LEU A 387 7.09 8.79 15.94
N SER A 388 6.03 9.29 15.33
CA SER A 388 6.03 10.50 14.50
C SER A 388 6.40 11.78 15.26
N ASN A 389 6.22 11.79 16.59
CA ASN A 389 6.54 12.93 17.43
C ASN A 389 7.81 12.73 18.27
N GLY A 390 8.47 11.58 18.16
CA GLY A 390 9.70 11.29 18.90
C GLY A 390 9.45 11.14 20.40
N VAL A 391 8.34 10.52 20.77
CA VAL A 391 7.94 10.29 22.16
C VAL A 391 8.13 8.80 22.51
N PRO A 392 8.98 8.45 23.49
CA PRO A 392 9.13 7.08 23.97
C PRO A 392 7.91 6.63 24.78
N MET A 393 7.69 5.31 24.86
CA MET A 393 6.44 4.74 25.35
C MET A 393 6.60 3.80 26.55
N LEU A 394 5.58 3.79 27.42
CA LEU A 394 5.32 2.67 28.33
C LEU A 394 4.13 1.89 27.79
N CYS A 395 4.29 0.58 27.71
CA CYS A 395 3.42 -0.30 26.95
C CYS A 395 2.58 -1.16 27.91
N TRP A 396 1.26 -1.02 27.84
CA TRP A 396 0.33 -1.86 28.60
C TRP A 396 -0.72 -2.47 27.66
N PRO A 397 -0.34 -3.48 26.84
CA PRO A 397 -1.21 -4.03 25.81
C PRO A 397 -2.38 -4.82 26.41
N PHE A 398 -3.59 -4.60 25.90
CA PHE A 398 -4.81 -5.22 26.40
C PHE A 398 -5.30 -6.38 25.50
N PHE A 399 -5.57 -6.12 24.22
CA PHE A 399 -6.20 -7.10 23.31
C PHE A 399 -5.82 -6.88 21.85
N SER A 400 -6.33 -7.74 20.96
CA SER A 400 -6.10 -7.64 19.52
C SER A 400 -4.60 -7.71 19.23
N GLU A 401 -4.07 -6.93 18.30
CA GLU A 401 -2.66 -6.88 17.91
C GLU A 401 -1.77 -6.06 18.85
N GLN A 402 -2.29 -5.55 19.97
CA GLN A 402 -1.55 -4.67 20.87
C GLN A 402 -0.31 -5.36 21.47
N GLN A 403 -0.36 -6.66 21.73
CA GLN A 403 0.80 -7.43 22.20
C GLN A 403 1.86 -7.55 21.12
N THR A 404 1.46 -7.68 19.85
CA THR A 404 2.39 -7.65 18.71
C THR A 404 3.03 -6.28 18.62
N ASN A 405 2.25 -5.20 18.71
CA ASN A 405 2.78 -3.84 18.73
C ASN A 405 3.74 -3.61 19.90
N CYS A 406 3.40 -4.08 21.10
CA CYS A 406 4.25 -3.99 22.29
C CYS A 406 5.61 -4.67 22.07
N LYS A 407 5.62 -5.91 21.54
CA LYS A 407 6.87 -6.62 21.22
C LYS A 407 7.75 -5.79 20.28
N PHE A 408 7.16 -5.26 19.20
CA PHE A 408 7.92 -4.47 18.22
C PHE A 408 8.42 -3.15 18.80
N VAL A 409 7.59 -2.44 19.57
CA VAL A 409 7.96 -1.19 20.26
C VAL A 409 9.12 -1.41 21.23
N CYS A 410 9.05 -2.45 22.05
CA CYS A 410 10.03 -2.73 23.10
C CYS A 410 11.33 -3.33 22.55
N ILE A 411 11.24 -4.26 21.60
CA ILE A 411 12.39 -5.08 21.17
C ILE A 411 12.96 -4.61 19.83
N ASP A 412 12.14 -4.51 18.79
CA ASP A 412 12.62 -4.25 17.42
C ASP A 412 12.90 -2.77 17.18
N TRP A 413 12.01 -1.88 17.62
CA TRP A 413 12.14 -0.43 17.47
C TRP A 413 12.86 0.22 18.64
N GLY A 414 12.85 -0.44 19.81
CA GLY A 414 13.61 -0.06 21.00
C GLY A 414 13.21 1.29 21.60
N VAL A 415 11.92 1.62 21.55
CA VAL A 415 11.36 2.90 22.02
C VAL A 415 10.31 2.75 23.12
N GLY A 416 10.21 1.56 23.72
CA GLY A 416 9.33 1.39 24.87
C GLY A 416 9.74 0.34 25.89
N MET A 417 9.00 0.34 26.99
CA MET A 417 9.11 -0.62 28.09
C MET A 417 7.72 -1.15 28.44
N GLU A 418 7.60 -2.46 28.54
CA GLU A 418 6.35 -3.13 28.90
C GLU A 418 6.08 -3.04 30.41
N ILE A 419 4.82 -2.79 30.76
CA ILE A 419 4.26 -2.88 32.10
C ILE A 419 3.50 -4.21 32.19
N GLU A 420 3.67 -4.94 33.29
CA GLU A 420 2.96 -6.19 33.50
C GLU A 420 1.43 -6.00 33.56
N SER A 421 0.70 -7.06 33.24
CA SER A 421 -0.77 -7.00 33.08
C SER A 421 -1.55 -6.61 34.34
N ASP A 422 -0.99 -6.84 35.54
CA ASP A 422 -1.61 -6.47 36.81
C ASP A 422 -1.40 -4.99 37.17
N ALA A 423 -0.53 -4.29 36.43
CA ALA A 423 -0.23 -2.87 36.54
C ALA A 423 0.20 -2.44 37.96
N ASN A 424 1.05 -3.23 38.62
CA ASN A 424 1.50 -2.96 39.98
C ASN A 424 2.04 -1.52 40.16
N ARG A 425 1.56 -0.79 41.18
CA ARG A 425 1.94 0.62 41.38
C ARG A 425 3.45 0.86 41.52
N ASP A 426 4.19 -0.06 42.14
CA ASP A 426 5.63 0.08 42.36
C ASP A 426 6.39 -0.10 41.03
N GLU A 427 5.88 -0.94 40.15
CA GLU A 427 6.41 -1.11 38.80
C GLU A 427 6.12 0.14 37.96
N VAL A 428 4.86 0.61 37.96
CA VAL A 428 4.43 1.82 37.25
C VAL A 428 5.28 3.02 37.69
N GLU A 429 5.44 3.22 39.00
CA GLU A 429 6.29 4.29 39.55
C GLU A 429 7.72 4.23 38.99
N LYS A 430 8.38 3.07 39.09
CA LYS A 430 9.76 2.88 38.62
C LYS A 430 9.89 3.12 37.13
N LEU A 431 8.98 2.60 36.32
CA LEU A 431 9.02 2.74 34.87
C LEU A 431 8.75 4.18 34.42
N VAL A 432 7.85 4.91 35.09
CA VAL A 432 7.61 6.33 34.82
C VAL A 432 8.86 7.16 35.12
N ILE A 433 9.53 6.89 36.24
CA ILE A 433 10.80 7.55 36.60
C ILE A 433 11.89 7.20 35.58
N GLU A 434 12.06 5.92 35.24
CA GLU A 434 13.09 5.47 34.30
C GLU A 434 12.87 6.04 32.89
N LEU A 435 11.61 6.17 32.45
CA LEU A 435 11.28 6.74 31.14
C LEU A 435 11.67 8.22 31.03
N LEU A 436 11.41 9.02 32.07
CA LEU A 436 11.59 10.47 32.04
C LEU A 436 13.00 10.92 32.50
N ASP A 437 13.56 10.25 33.51
CA ASP A 437 14.84 10.65 34.12
C ASP A 437 15.98 9.65 33.90
N GLY A 438 15.64 8.38 33.66
CA GLY A 438 16.59 7.28 33.59
C GLY A 438 17.42 7.24 32.31
N GLU A 439 18.52 6.49 32.35
CA GLU A 439 19.39 6.33 31.18
C GLU A 439 18.69 5.56 30.06
N LYS A 440 17.90 4.54 30.39
CA LYS A 440 17.12 3.81 29.38
C LYS A 440 16.08 4.71 28.73
N GLY A 441 15.45 5.60 29.50
CA GLY A 441 14.56 6.66 29.00
C GLY A 441 15.23 7.56 27.96
N LYS A 442 16.44 8.05 28.26
CA LYS A 442 17.23 8.89 27.35
C LYS A 442 17.62 8.16 26.06
N GLU A 443 18.02 6.89 26.16
CA GLU A 443 18.33 6.06 25.00
C GLU A 443 17.10 5.85 24.10
N MET A 444 15.95 5.52 24.69
CA MET A 444 14.69 5.39 23.96
C MET A 444 14.26 6.70 23.31
N LYS A 445 14.45 7.85 24.00
CA LYS A 445 14.16 9.17 23.43
C LYS A 445 15.00 9.45 22.19
N LYS A 446 16.30 9.11 22.22
CA LYS A 446 17.17 9.24 21.05
C LYS A 446 16.66 8.39 19.87
N LYS A 447 16.32 7.11 20.12
CA LYS A 447 15.75 6.23 19.10
C LYS A 447 14.39 6.73 18.58
N ALA A 448 13.53 7.25 19.44
CA ALA A 448 12.25 7.82 19.05
C ALA A 448 12.45 9.03 18.12
N MET A 449 13.45 9.87 18.38
CA MET A 449 13.82 10.97 17.48
C MET A 449 14.35 10.48 16.12
N GLU A 450 15.10 9.38 16.09
CA GLU A 450 15.53 8.76 14.82
C GLU A 450 14.33 8.26 14.00
N TRP A 451 13.35 7.63 14.64
CA TRP A 451 12.11 7.19 13.98
C TRP A 451 11.26 8.37 13.50
N LYS A 452 11.17 9.45 14.29
CA LYS A 452 10.53 10.69 13.87
C LYS A 452 11.14 11.23 12.58
N SER A 453 12.46 11.34 12.50
CA SER A 453 13.13 11.85 11.29
C SER A 453 12.89 10.96 10.07
N LYS A 454 12.83 9.63 10.24
CA LYS A 454 12.47 8.70 9.16
C LYS A 454 11.01 8.86 8.71
N ALA A 455 10.09 9.03 9.65
CA ALA A 455 8.68 9.27 9.36
C ALA A 455 8.47 10.59 8.59
N GLU A 456 9.17 11.65 8.99
CA GLU A 456 9.19 12.94 8.28
C GLU A 456 9.76 12.80 6.87
N ALA A 457 10.85 12.05 6.69
CA ALA A 457 11.45 11.78 5.39
C ALA A 457 10.52 10.95 4.48
N ALA A 458 9.88 9.90 5.00
CA ALA A 458 8.98 9.04 4.25
C ALA A 458 7.73 9.78 3.76
N THR A 459 7.24 10.75 4.53
CA THR A 459 6.08 11.55 4.16
C THR A 459 6.44 12.82 3.40
N GLY A 460 7.71 13.24 3.38
CA GLY A 460 8.24 14.40 2.68
C GLY A 460 7.97 14.45 1.17
N PHE A 461 8.40 15.54 0.54
CA PHE A 461 8.43 15.67 -0.92
C PHE A 461 9.30 14.55 -1.51
N ASN A 462 8.73 13.71 -2.38
CA ASN A 462 9.33 12.47 -2.91
C ASN A 462 9.71 11.42 -1.85
N GLY A 463 9.13 11.50 -0.64
CA GLY A 463 9.20 10.42 0.34
C GLY A 463 8.42 9.18 -0.14
N THR A 464 8.81 8.00 0.35
CA THR A 464 8.22 6.71 -0.08
C THR A 464 6.71 6.65 0.12
N SER A 465 6.20 7.13 1.26
CA SER A 465 4.76 7.17 1.55
C SER A 465 4.00 8.10 0.59
N SER A 466 4.58 9.27 0.28
CA SER A 466 4.02 10.22 -0.70
C SER A 466 3.98 9.62 -2.10
N MET A 467 5.07 8.97 -2.53
CA MET A 467 5.17 8.31 -3.83
C MET A 467 4.21 7.12 -3.96
N ASN A 468 4.09 6.31 -2.90
CA ASN A 468 3.18 5.17 -2.86
C ASN A 468 1.72 5.62 -2.95
N PHE A 469 1.36 6.69 -2.23
CA PHE A 469 0.03 7.27 -2.35
C PHE A 469 -0.22 7.80 -3.77
N ASP A 470 0.70 8.58 -4.35
CA ASP A 470 0.56 9.10 -5.71
C ASP A 470 0.48 7.99 -6.77
N LYS A 471 1.25 6.92 -6.60
CA LYS A 471 1.19 5.74 -7.47
C LYS A 471 -0.21 5.12 -7.46
N LEU A 472 -0.77 4.86 -6.27
CA LEU A 472 -2.14 4.34 -6.15
C LEU A 472 -3.16 5.27 -6.84
N ILE A 473 -3.07 6.58 -6.62
CA ILE A 473 -3.99 7.55 -7.22
C ILE A 473 -3.93 7.51 -8.75
N ASN A 474 -2.71 7.46 -9.31
CA ASN A 474 -2.52 7.42 -10.76
C ASN A 474 -3.07 6.12 -11.36
N GLU A 475 -2.83 4.98 -10.73
CA GLU A 475 -3.39 3.67 -11.15
C GLU A 475 -4.91 3.70 -11.13
N ARG A 476 -5.53 4.21 -10.06
CA ARG A 476 -7.00 4.28 -9.94
C ARG A 476 -7.64 5.25 -10.95
N LYS A 477 -6.99 6.39 -11.23
CA LYS A 477 -7.45 7.32 -12.27
C LYS A 477 -7.35 6.70 -13.68
N GLN A 478 -6.28 5.97 -13.97
CA GLN A 478 -6.13 5.26 -15.25
C GLN A 478 -7.17 4.15 -15.42
N GLU A 479 -7.42 3.35 -14.40
CA GLU A 479 -8.49 2.32 -14.43
C GLU A 479 -9.87 2.93 -14.67
N THR A 480 -10.15 4.08 -14.06
CA THR A 480 -11.41 4.83 -14.30
C THR A 480 -11.55 5.25 -15.76
N MET A 481 -10.47 5.73 -16.39
CA MET A 481 -10.46 6.05 -17.82
C MET A 481 -10.75 4.82 -18.68
N VAL A 482 -10.16 3.66 -18.35
CA VAL A 482 -10.40 2.40 -19.08
C VAL A 482 -11.84 1.90 -18.91
N LEU A 483 -12.41 1.98 -17.72
CA LEU A 483 -13.80 1.58 -17.44
C LEU A 483 -14.85 2.50 -18.12
N SER A 484 -14.46 3.72 -18.49
CA SER A 484 -15.31 4.67 -19.22
C SER A 484 -15.39 4.40 -20.73
N LEU A 485 -14.54 3.51 -21.26
CA LEU A 485 -14.62 3.07 -22.65
C LEU A 485 -15.85 2.17 -22.86
N PRO A 486 -16.54 2.25 -24.00
CA PRO A 486 -17.70 1.40 -24.28
C PRO A 486 -17.33 -0.08 -24.10
N LYS A 487 -18.02 -0.78 -23.19
CA LYS A 487 -17.80 -2.19 -22.78
C LYS A 487 -17.98 -3.25 -23.89
N THR A 488 -17.98 -2.87 -25.16
CA THR A 488 -18.37 -3.77 -26.26
C THR A 488 -17.22 -4.29 -27.12
N THR A 489 -15.95 -3.93 -26.85
CA THR A 489 -14.81 -4.45 -27.62
C THR A 489 -13.67 -4.90 -26.72
N LYS A 490 -13.17 -6.13 -26.90
CA LYS A 490 -11.99 -6.64 -26.20
C LYS A 490 -10.79 -5.72 -26.50
N ALA A 491 -9.95 -5.46 -25.51
CA ALA A 491 -8.68 -4.76 -25.75
C ALA A 491 -7.83 -5.56 -26.76
N HIS A 492 -7.22 -4.88 -27.72
CA HIS A 492 -6.47 -5.51 -28.81
C HIS A 492 -4.99 -5.14 -28.73
N ALA A 493 -4.15 -6.15 -28.47
CA ALA A 493 -2.71 -6.02 -28.47
C ALA A 493 -2.09 -6.54 -29.78
N VAL A 494 -1.29 -5.70 -30.43
CA VAL A 494 -0.48 -6.08 -31.59
C VAL A 494 0.95 -6.37 -31.11
N CYS A 495 1.36 -7.65 -31.19
CA CYS A 495 2.66 -8.11 -30.71
C CYS A 495 3.67 -8.18 -31.87
N VAL A 496 4.77 -7.43 -31.78
CA VAL A 496 5.77 -7.27 -32.86
C VAL A 496 7.15 -7.76 -32.38
N PRO A 497 7.48 -9.06 -32.50
CA PRO A 497 8.81 -9.58 -32.19
C PRO A 497 9.87 -9.06 -33.17
N TYR A 498 11.12 -8.98 -32.70
CA TYR A 498 12.27 -8.94 -33.60
C TYR A 498 12.36 -10.26 -34.38
N PRO A 499 12.64 -10.28 -35.70
CA PRO A 499 12.56 -11.47 -36.56
C PRO A 499 13.71 -12.48 -36.36
N ALA A 500 14.12 -12.73 -35.12
CA ALA A 500 15.02 -13.80 -34.72
C ALA A 500 14.32 -14.75 -33.74
N GLN A 501 14.61 -16.05 -33.84
CA GLN A 501 13.92 -17.10 -33.06
C GLN A 501 13.98 -16.86 -31.53
N GLY A 502 15.11 -16.34 -31.03
CA GLY A 502 15.31 -15.99 -29.62
C GLY A 502 14.39 -14.87 -29.11
N HIS A 503 13.81 -14.08 -30.01
CA HIS A 503 12.90 -12.98 -29.70
C HIS A 503 11.44 -13.35 -29.98
N ILE A 504 11.18 -14.08 -31.07
CA ILE A 504 9.83 -14.56 -31.43
C ILE A 504 9.26 -15.47 -30.33
N THR A 505 10.05 -16.42 -29.84
CA THR A 505 9.60 -17.39 -28.83
C THR A 505 9.11 -16.73 -27.53
N PRO A 506 9.90 -15.86 -26.87
CA PRO A 506 9.43 -15.18 -25.66
C PRO A 506 8.29 -14.20 -25.94
N MET A 507 8.30 -13.46 -27.06
CA MET A 507 7.17 -12.59 -27.42
C MET A 507 5.87 -13.40 -27.60
N LEU A 508 5.94 -14.59 -28.20
CA LEU A 508 4.77 -15.47 -28.36
C LEU A 508 4.25 -15.95 -26.99
N LYS A 509 5.13 -16.18 -26.01
CA LYS A 509 4.71 -16.48 -24.63
C LYS A 509 3.99 -15.28 -24.00
N VAL A 510 4.51 -14.07 -24.18
CA VAL A 510 3.85 -12.83 -23.71
C VAL A 510 2.47 -12.67 -24.37
N ALA A 511 2.38 -12.84 -25.68
CA ALA A 511 1.12 -12.78 -26.42
C ALA A 511 0.08 -13.80 -25.90
N LYS A 512 0.50 -15.04 -25.60
CA LYS A 512 -0.36 -16.07 -24.99
C LYS A 512 -0.82 -15.69 -23.58
N LEU A 513 0.02 -15.03 -22.79
CA LEU A 513 -0.35 -14.53 -21.46
C LEU A 513 -1.39 -13.40 -21.57
N LEU A 514 -1.20 -12.46 -22.50
CA LEU A 514 -2.16 -11.38 -22.76
C LEU A 514 -3.51 -11.94 -23.24
N HIS A 515 -3.49 -12.91 -24.16
CA HIS A 515 -4.71 -13.60 -24.60
C HIS A 515 -5.47 -14.25 -23.44
N ARG A 516 -4.76 -14.95 -22.53
CA ARG A 516 -5.36 -15.52 -21.32
C ARG A 516 -5.94 -14.48 -20.36
N LYS A 517 -5.50 -13.21 -20.47
CA LYS A 517 -6.03 -12.07 -19.72
C LYS A 517 -7.14 -11.33 -20.48
N GLY A 518 -7.65 -11.89 -21.58
CA GLY A 518 -8.83 -11.38 -22.30
C GLY A 518 -8.54 -10.44 -23.46
N PHE A 519 -7.27 -10.27 -23.85
CA PHE A 519 -6.93 -9.47 -25.03
C PHE A 519 -7.22 -10.23 -26.33
N HIS A 520 -7.71 -9.50 -27.33
CA HIS A 520 -7.56 -9.89 -28.73
C HIS A 520 -6.10 -9.70 -29.13
N ILE A 521 -5.49 -10.70 -29.76
CA ILE A 521 -4.08 -10.68 -30.13
C ILE A 521 -3.94 -10.71 -31.65
N THR A 522 -3.17 -9.76 -32.18
CA THR A 522 -2.54 -9.90 -33.50
C THR A 522 -1.05 -10.06 -33.31
N PHE A 523 -0.52 -11.24 -33.66
CA PHE A 523 0.90 -11.52 -33.61
C PHE A 523 1.54 -11.30 -34.98
N VAL A 524 2.44 -10.32 -35.08
CA VAL A 524 3.03 -9.90 -36.35
C VAL A 524 4.33 -10.67 -36.59
N ASN A 525 4.34 -11.52 -37.61
CA ASN A 525 5.57 -12.13 -38.10
C ASN A 525 6.16 -11.31 -39.24
N SER A 526 7.48 -11.39 -39.41
CA SER A 526 8.07 -11.06 -40.71
C SER A 526 7.62 -12.08 -41.75
N GLU A 527 7.40 -11.67 -43.00
CA GLU A 527 7.06 -12.58 -44.11
C GLU A 527 8.05 -13.75 -44.24
N TYR A 528 9.36 -13.49 -44.12
CA TYR A 528 10.39 -14.53 -44.14
C TYR A 528 10.17 -15.60 -43.06
N ASN A 529 10.09 -15.21 -41.78
CA ASN A 529 9.86 -16.16 -40.69
C ASN A 529 8.47 -16.82 -40.75
N HIS A 530 7.43 -16.13 -41.23
CA HIS A 530 6.11 -16.74 -41.39
C HIS A 530 6.16 -17.93 -42.37
N ARG A 531 6.88 -17.77 -43.50
CA ARG A 531 7.12 -18.87 -44.46
C ARG A 531 7.88 -20.03 -43.83
N ARG A 532 8.92 -19.77 -43.04
CA ARG A 532 9.71 -20.80 -42.33
C ARG A 532 8.88 -21.54 -41.26
N LEU A 533 8.06 -20.82 -40.52
CA LEU A 533 7.15 -21.40 -39.53
C LEU A 533 6.11 -22.33 -40.19
N ARG A 534 5.59 -21.96 -41.38
CA ARG A 534 4.72 -22.83 -42.18
C ARG A 534 5.43 -24.08 -42.72
N LYS A 535 6.69 -23.96 -43.16
CA LYS A 535 7.47 -25.10 -43.70
C LYS A 535 7.90 -26.11 -42.61
N SER A 536 8.18 -25.65 -41.40
CA SER A 536 8.80 -26.46 -40.32
C SER A 536 7.81 -27.22 -39.43
N ARG A 537 6.49 -27.06 -39.60
CA ARG A 537 5.47 -27.68 -38.73
C ARG A 537 4.28 -28.22 -39.52
N ASP A 538 3.77 -29.37 -39.08
CA ASP A 538 2.57 -30.01 -39.65
C ASP A 538 1.33 -29.11 -39.47
N GLY A 539 0.75 -28.64 -40.58
CA GLY A 539 -0.63 -28.18 -40.79
C GLY A 539 -1.23 -27.08 -39.90
N ASN A 540 -1.19 -27.23 -38.58
CA ASN A 540 -2.15 -26.62 -37.64
C ASN A 540 -1.53 -25.59 -36.66
N SER A 541 -0.26 -25.24 -36.83
CA SER A 541 0.49 -24.44 -35.84
C SER A 541 0.33 -22.91 -35.94
N LEU A 542 -0.36 -22.45 -36.99
CA LEU A 542 -0.78 -21.07 -37.21
C LEU A 542 -2.31 -20.97 -37.29
N ASP A 543 -3.03 -21.97 -36.76
CA ASP A 543 -4.48 -21.94 -36.69
C ASP A 543 -4.91 -20.70 -35.90
N GLU A 544 -5.64 -19.84 -36.58
CA GLU A 544 -6.19 -18.63 -35.98
C GLU A 544 -7.25 -19.04 -34.96
N LEU A 545 -7.11 -18.54 -33.74
CA LEU A 545 -8.22 -18.54 -32.80
C LEU A 545 -9.05 -17.27 -33.04
N PRO A 546 -10.35 -17.27 -32.70
CA PRO A 546 -11.20 -16.09 -32.88
C PRO A 546 -10.60 -14.79 -32.32
N ASP A 547 -9.81 -14.89 -31.23
CA ASP A 547 -9.14 -13.75 -30.60
C ASP A 547 -7.60 -13.83 -30.64
N PHE A 548 -7.02 -14.69 -31.48
CA PHE A 548 -5.56 -14.81 -31.65
C PHE A 548 -5.22 -15.07 -33.12
N GLN A 549 -4.75 -14.03 -33.79
CA GLN A 549 -4.48 -14.05 -35.23
C GLN A 549 -2.99 -13.78 -35.51
N PHE A 550 -2.54 -14.25 -36.66
CA PHE A 550 -1.18 -14.00 -37.15
C PHE A 550 -1.25 -13.12 -38.40
N GLU A 551 -0.52 -12.02 -38.39
CA GLU A 551 -0.38 -11.14 -39.55
C GLU A 551 1.09 -11.07 -39.96
N THR A 552 1.35 -10.63 -41.18
CA THR A 552 2.71 -10.51 -41.70
C THR A 552 3.05 -9.11 -42.17
N ILE A 553 4.30 -8.70 -41.96
CA ILE A 553 4.89 -7.52 -42.59
C ILE A 553 6.20 -7.90 -43.30
N PRO A 554 6.56 -7.24 -44.40
CA PRO A 554 7.86 -7.44 -45.03
C PRO A 554 8.98 -6.91 -44.12
N ASP A 555 10.08 -7.64 -44.08
CA ASP A 555 11.28 -7.37 -43.28
C ASP A 555 12.48 -6.91 -44.14
N GLY A 556 12.28 -6.78 -45.46
CA GLY A 556 13.29 -6.34 -46.42
C GLY A 556 14.29 -7.43 -46.86
N LEU A 557 14.14 -8.67 -46.39
CA LEU A 557 15.03 -9.78 -46.75
C LEU A 557 14.78 -10.38 -48.16
N GLY A 558 13.70 -9.96 -48.83
CA GLY A 558 13.34 -10.37 -50.19
C GLY A 558 12.96 -11.86 -50.33
N ASP A 559 12.58 -12.26 -51.55
CA ASP A 559 12.25 -13.65 -51.89
C ASP A 559 13.48 -14.50 -52.26
N GLN A 560 14.69 -13.91 -52.26
CA GLN A 560 15.92 -14.56 -52.76
C GLN A 560 16.66 -15.43 -51.72
N ILE A 561 16.17 -15.51 -50.49
CA ILE A 561 16.74 -16.37 -49.44
C ILE A 561 15.77 -17.53 -49.19
N ASP A 562 15.72 -18.50 -50.10
CA ASP A 562 14.93 -19.73 -49.90
C ASP A 562 15.73 -20.82 -49.14
N ALA A 563 16.92 -20.46 -48.64
CA ALA A 563 17.76 -21.31 -47.79
C ALA A 563 17.46 -21.05 -46.31
N ASP A 564 17.31 -22.12 -45.52
CA ASP A 564 17.25 -22.06 -44.06
C ASP A 564 18.63 -21.68 -43.48
N VAL A 565 18.96 -20.39 -43.51
CA VAL A 565 20.26 -19.86 -43.04
C VAL A 565 20.08 -18.92 -41.85
N THR A 566 21.08 -18.88 -40.97
CA THR A 566 21.17 -17.89 -39.90
C THR A 566 21.41 -16.51 -40.51
N GLN A 567 20.56 -15.54 -40.21
CA GLN A 567 20.74 -14.17 -40.69
C GLN A 567 21.83 -13.45 -39.90
N ASP A 568 22.62 -12.62 -40.59
CA ASP A 568 23.52 -11.68 -39.95
C ASP A 568 22.70 -10.64 -39.14
N SER A 569 23.09 -10.41 -37.89
CA SER A 569 22.33 -9.55 -36.98
C SER A 569 22.36 -8.08 -37.41
N SER A 570 23.49 -7.60 -37.92
CA SER A 570 23.62 -6.21 -38.39
C SER A 570 22.77 -5.96 -39.63
N PHE A 571 22.81 -6.88 -40.60
CA PHE A 571 21.98 -6.80 -41.80
C PHE A 571 20.49 -6.83 -41.45
N LEU A 572 20.08 -7.69 -40.51
CA LEU A 572 18.68 -7.80 -40.10
C LEU A 572 18.19 -6.53 -39.37
N CYS A 573 19.01 -5.95 -38.49
CA CYS A 573 18.73 -4.67 -37.84
C CYS A 573 18.59 -3.53 -38.87
N ASP A 574 19.48 -3.47 -39.87
CA ASP A 574 19.40 -2.45 -40.93
C ASP A 574 18.13 -2.62 -41.78
N SER A 575 17.89 -3.83 -42.26
CA SER A 575 16.75 -4.18 -43.12
C SER A 575 15.42 -3.87 -42.45
N THR A 576 15.21 -4.35 -41.21
CA THR A 576 13.95 -4.11 -40.48
C THR A 576 13.72 -2.63 -40.18
N SER A 577 14.79 -1.88 -39.88
CA SER A 577 14.70 -0.44 -39.59
C SER A 577 14.26 0.39 -40.81
N LYS A 578 14.55 -0.08 -42.03
CA LYS A 578 14.19 0.58 -43.28
C LYS A 578 12.86 0.09 -43.85
N ALA A 579 12.56 -1.21 -43.71
CA ALA A 579 11.46 -1.84 -44.42
C ALA A 579 10.14 -1.90 -43.64
N CYS A 580 10.15 -1.97 -42.31
CA CYS A 580 8.95 -2.39 -41.56
C CYS A 580 7.95 -1.26 -41.24
N LEU A 581 8.38 0.00 -41.15
CA LEU A 581 7.52 1.11 -40.68
C LEU A 581 6.27 1.33 -41.54
N VAL A 582 6.45 1.51 -42.85
CA VAL A 582 5.33 1.79 -43.78
C VAL A 582 4.33 0.63 -43.85
N PRO A 583 4.76 -0.63 -44.03
CA PRO A 583 3.86 -1.78 -43.97
C PRO A 583 3.16 -1.94 -42.62
N PHE A 584 3.85 -1.70 -41.51
CA PHE A 584 3.24 -1.80 -40.18
C PHE A 584 2.14 -0.76 -39.97
N ARG A 585 2.33 0.48 -40.45
CA ARG A 585 1.26 1.49 -40.49
C ARG A 585 0.05 1.03 -41.29
N LYS A 586 0.26 0.44 -42.47
CA LYS A 586 -0.82 -0.11 -43.30
C LYS A 586 -1.58 -1.24 -42.59
N LEU A 587 -0.86 -2.11 -41.88
CA LEU A 587 -1.46 -3.18 -41.09
C LEU A 587 -2.35 -2.61 -39.97
N LEU A 588 -1.86 -1.63 -39.21
CA LEU A 588 -2.67 -1.01 -38.14
C LEU A 588 -3.91 -0.29 -38.69
N ALA A 589 -3.79 0.41 -39.82
CA ALA A 589 -4.93 1.02 -40.49
C ALA A 589 -5.96 -0.04 -40.92
N LYS A 590 -5.51 -1.17 -41.50
CA LYS A 590 -6.37 -2.31 -41.84
C LYS A 590 -7.11 -2.84 -40.61
N LEU A 591 -6.38 -3.11 -39.52
CA LEU A 591 -6.97 -3.65 -38.28
C LEU A 591 -7.99 -2.67 -37.67
N ASN A 592 -7.68 -1.38 -37.60
CA ASN A 592 -8.57 -0.36 -37.04
C ASN A 592 -9.81 -0.07 -37.91
N SER A 593 -9.75 -0.36 -39.21
CA SER A 593 -10.89 -0.24 -40.13
C SER A 593 -11.74 -1.51 -40.23
N SER A 594 -11.29 -2.61 -39.60
CA SER A 594 -11.96 -3.90 -39.67
C SER A 594 -13.18 -3.94 -38.73
N ASN A 595 -14.30 -4.47 -39.22
CA ASN A 595 -15.46 -4.80 -38.37
C ASN A 595 -15.37 -6.21 -37.76
N VAL A 596 -14.30 -6.96 -38.06
CA VAL A 596 -14.12 -8.36 -37.65
C VAL A 596 -13.27 -8.49 -36.39
N VAL A 597 -12.34 -7.56 -36.17
CA VAL A 597 -11.47 -7.51 -34.99
C VAL A 597 -11.66 -6.19 -34.25
N PRO A 598 -11.45 -6.14 -32.92
CA PRO A 598 -11.50 -4.88 -32.19
C PRO A 598 -10.45 -3.87 -32.69
N PRO A 599 -10.67 -2.55 -32.51
CA PRO A 599 -9.62 -1.55 -32.75
C PRO A 599 -8.38 -1.80 -31.88
N VAL A 600 -7.19 -1.54 -32.43
CA VAL A 600 -5.92 -1.72 -31.73
C VAL A 600 -5.82 -0.76 -30.56
N THR A 601 -5.68 -1.30 -29.35
CA THR A 601 -5.58 -0.52 -28.10
C THR A 601 -4.14 -0.38 -27.61
N CYS A 602 -3.25 -1.32 -27.96
CA CYS A 602 -1.83 -1.23 -27.62
C CYS A 602 -0.94 -2.02 -28.57
N ILE A 603 0.35 -1.68 -28.59
CA ILE A 603 1.39 -2.39 -29.32
C ILE A 603 2.42 -2.89 -28.31
N VAL A 604 2.75 -4.19 -28.37
CA VAL A 604 3.86 -4.78 -27.61
C VAL A 604 4.97 -5.12 -28.60
N ALA A 605 5.98 -4.26 -28.68
CA ALA A 605 7.06 -4.39 -29.65
C ALA A 605 8.34 -4.82 -28.97
N ASP A 606 9.13 -5.65 -29.62
CA ASP A 606 10.51 -5.87 -29.22
C ASP A 606 11.27 -4.54 -29.29
N SER A 607 12.16 -4.28 -28.32
CA SER A 607 12.98 -3.05 -28.29
C SER A 607 13.73 -2.78 -29.61
N ALA A 608 14.16 -3.82 -30.32
CA ALA A 608 14.83 -3.68 -31.61
C ALA A 608 13.91 -3.17 -32.73
N MET A 609 12.58 -3.36 -32.59
CA MET A 609 11.55 -2.91 -33.52
C MET A 609 11.12 -1.47 -33.22
N SER A 610 12.11 -0.59 -33.03
CA SER A 610 11.93 0.80 -32.57
C SER A 610 11.07 1.69 -33.46
N PHE A 611 10.82 1.30 -34.72
CA PHE A 611 9.87 1.97 -35.61
C PHE A 611 8.44 2.02 -35.03
N ALA A 612 8.10 1.14 -34.08
CA ALA A 612 6.83 1.20 -33.37
C ALA A 612 6.63 2.53 -32.62
N LEU A 613 7.70 3.20 -32.18
CA LEU A 613 7.60 4.51 -31.52
C LEU A 613 7.15 5.62 -32.47
N GLU A 614 7.54 5.56 -33.73
CA GLU A 614 7.07 6.51 -34.75
C GLU A 614 5.55 6.37 -34.96
N VAL A 615 5.05 5.13 -34.91
CA VAL A 615 3.61 4.86 -34.98
C VAL A 615 2.88 5.34 -33.72
N LYS A 616 3.48 5.19 -32.52
CA LYS A 616 2.92 5.74 -31.29
C LYS A 616 2.68 7.23 -31.42
N ASP A 617 3.68 7.98 -31.87
CA ASP A 617 3.60 9.44 -31.93
C ASP A 617 2.56 9.90 -32.97
N GLU A 618 2.41 9.16 -34.07
CA GLU A 618 1.43 9.46 -35.12
C GLU A 618 -0.01 9.07 -34.76
N LEU A 619 -0.21 7.88 -34.21
CA LEU A 619 -1.54 7.30 -33.99
C LEU A 619 -2.02 7.38 -32.54
N GLN A 620 -1.18 7.86 -31.63
CA GLN A 620 -1.46 7.94 -30.18
C GLN A 620 -1.83 6.57 -29.55
N ILE A 621 -1.32 5.48 -30.14
CA ILE A 621 -1.48 4.12 -29.61
C ILE A 621 -0.32 3.84 -28.64
N PRO A 622 -0.57 3.42 -27.39
CA PRO A 622 0.50 3.13 -26.44
C PRO A 622 1.37 1.96 -26.91
N VAL A 623 2.69 2.16 -26.86
CA VAL A 623 3.71 1.15 -27.19
C VAL A 623 4.41 0.70 -25.91
N VAL A 624 4.40 -0.61 -25.66
CA VAL A 624 5.16 -1.26 -24.60
C VAL A 624 6.36 -1.96 -25.24
N PHE A 625 7.56 -1.65 -24.75
CA PHE A 625 8.77 -2.32 -25.21
C PHE A 625 9.04 -3.60 -24.42
N PHE A 626 9.23 -4.70 -25.15
CA PHE A 626 9.68 -5.96 -24.59
C PHE A 626 11.18 -6.13 -24.80
N TRP A 627 11.91 -6.24 -23.70
CA TRP A 627 13.33 -6.52 -23.65
C TRP A 627 13.52 -8.01 -23.39
N THR A 628 13.96 -8.72 -24.43
CA THR A 628 14.27 -10.15 -24.35
C THR A 628 15.57 -10.41 -23.58
N SER A 629 16.44 -9.40 -23.46
CA SER A 629 17.63 -9.39 -22.62
C SER A 629 17.30 -9.37 -21.13
N SER A 630 18.22 -9.88 -20.31
CA SER A 630 18.16 -9.77 -18.85
C SER A 630 18.21 -8.31 -18.40
N ALA A 631 17.78 -8.03 -17.15
CA ALA A 631 17.84 -6.67 -16.59
C ALA A 631 19.24 -6.06 -16.63
N CYS A 632 20.29 -6.84 -16.31
CA CYS A 632 21.66 -6.37 -16.42
C CYS A 632 22.08 -6.12 -17.88
N GLY A 633 21.67 -6.95 -18.84
CA GLY A 633 21.93 -6.71 -20.26
C GLY A 633 21.26 -5.44 -20.77
N THR A 634 19.99 -5.22 -20.39
CA THR A 634 19.23 -4.01 -20.74
C THR A 634 19.89 -2.75 -20.16
N LEU A 635 20.31 -2.80 -18.90
CA LEU A 635 21.04 -1.69 -18.26
C LEU A 635 22.38 -1.42 -18.96
N ALA A 636 23.10 -2.45 -19.38
CA ALA A 636 24.36 -2.30 -20.12
C ALA A 636 24.14 -1.56 -21.45
N TYR A 637 23.12 -1.95 -22.23
CA TYR A 637 22.77 -1.26 -23.47
C TYR A 637 22.37 0.21 -23.24
N ALA A 638 21.63 0.50 -22.16
CA ALA A 638 21.19 1.85 -21.82
C ALA A 638 22.36 2.84 -21.59
N HIS A 639 23.54 2.33 -21.24
CA HIS A 639 24.72 3.14 -20.99
C HIS A 639 25.67 3.28 -22.19
N TYR A 640 25.34 2.77 -23.37
CA TYR A 640 26.19 2.91 -24.57
C TYR A 640 26.47 4.38 -24.93
N LYS A 641 25.45 5.24 -24.87
CA LYS A 641 25.63 6.68 -25.10
C LYS A 641 26.61 7.31 -24.11
N HIS A 642 26.48 6.95 -22.83
CA HIS A 642 27.37 7.45 -21.77
C HIS A 642 28.81 6.96 -21.96
N LEU A 643 29.02 5.75 -22.48
CA LEU A 643 30.36 5.26 -22.82
C LEU A 643 31.01 6.09 -23.94
N VAL A 644 30.23 6.48 -24.95
CA VAL A 644 30.69 7.41 -26.00
C VAL A 644 30.99 8.79 -25.43
N GLU A 645 30.05 9.37 -24.66
CA GLU A 645 30.18 10.72 -24.07
C GLU A 645 31.37 10.83 -23.10
N ARG A 646 31.69 9.75 -22.39
CA ARG A 646 32.84 9.66 -21.48
C ARG A 646 34.14 9.24 -22.17
N GLY A 647 34.12 9.01 -23.49
CA GLY A 647 35.30 8.72 -24.29
C GLY A 647 35.87 7.31 -24.14
N TYR A 648 35.07 6.35 -23.67
CA TYR A 648 35.49 4.94 -23.62
C TYR A 648 35.41 4.25 -24.98
N ILE A 649 34.49 4.68 -25.85
CA ILE A 649 34.26 4.11 -27.20
C ILE A 649 33.96 5.21 -28.23
N PRO A 650 34.19 4.95 -29.55
CA PRO A 650 34.78 3.75 -30.13
C PRO A 650 36.25 3.58 -29.73
N LEU A 651 36.72 2.35 -29.82
CA LEU A 651 38.06 1.92 -29.45
C LEU A 651 39.09 2.37 -30.48
N LYS A 652 40.36 2.49 -30.08
CA LYS A 652 41.48 2.50 -31.03
C LYS A 652 41.86 1.06 -31.39
N GLU A 653 42.49 0.85 -32.54
CA GLU A 653 42.97 -0.50 -32.91
C GLU A 653 43.88 -1.12 -31.84
N SER A 654 44.72 -0.30 -31.19
CA SER A 654 45.56 -0.73 -30.08
C SER A 654 44.76 -1.23 -28.87
N ASP A 655 43.58 -0.66 -28.63
CA ASP A 655 42.78 -0.92 -27.43
C ASP A 655 42.17 -2.32 -27.41
N LEU A 656 42.05 -2.95 -28.59
CA LEU A 656 41.60 -4.32 -28.73
C LEU A 656 42.62 -5.36 -28.24
N THR A 657 43.91 -4.99 -28.11
CA THR A 657 45.00 -5.93 -27.81
C THR A 657 45.89 -5.52 -26.64
N ASN A 658 45.87 -4.25 -26.21
CA ASN A 658 46.76 -3.70 -25.17
C ASN A 658 46.21 -3.84 -23.73
N GLY A 659 45.12 -4.58 -23.53
CA GLY A 659 44.48 -4.74 -22.22
C GLY A 659 43.49 -3.61 -21.83
N TYR A 660 43.23 -2.63 -22.68
CA TYR A 660 42.29 -1.53 -22.40
C TYR A 660 40.88 -2.03 -22.06
N LEU A 661 40.45 -3.17 -22.61
CA LEU A 661 39.16 -3.78 -22.28
C LEU A 661 39.05 -4.27 -20.81
N GLU A 662 40.15 -4.32 -20.05
CA GLU A 662 40.13 -4.57 -18.60
C GLU A 662 39.73 -3.35 -17.77
N THR A 663 39.53 -2.18 -18.40
CA THR A 663 39.12 -0.95 -17.71
C THR A 663 37.80 -1.15 -16.98
N LYS A 664 37.80 -0.88 -15.67
CA LYS A 664 36.62 -0.94 -14.80
C LYS A 664 35.67 0.24 -15.05
N ILE A 665 34.38 -0.04 -14.93
CA ILE A 665 33.29 0.94 -15.04
C ILE A 665 32.57 0.96 -13.69
N ASP A 666 32.91 1.92 -12.85
CA ASP A 666 32.41 2.06 -11.47
C ASP A 666 31.23 3.02 -11.32
N TRP A 667 30.87 3.71 -12.40
CA TRP A 667 29.85 4.76 -12.40
C TRP A 667 28.46 4.30 -12.84
N ILE A 668 28.29 3.03 -13.27
CA ILE A 668 26.97 2.48 -13.60
C ILE A 668 26.35 1.92 -12.30
N PRO A 669 25.25 2.51 -11.79
CA PRO A 669 24.59 2.01 -10.58
C PRO A 669 24.15 0.55 -10.76
N GLY A 670 24.39 -0.28 -9.75
CA GLY A 670 24.01 -1.70 -9.76
C GLY A 670 24.96 -2.65 -10.51
N MET A 671 26.02 -2.14 -11.17
CA MET A 671 27.03 -2.95 -11.87
C MET A 671 28.42 -2.84 -11.22
N LYS A 672 28.56 -3.39 -10.00
CA LYS A 672 29.85 -3.38 -9.29
C LYS A 672 30.89 -4.22 -10.04
N ASP A 673 32.11 -3.70 -10.14
CA ASP A 673 33.29 -4.36 -10.72
C ASP A 673 33.18 -4.79 -12.20
N ILE A 674 32.23 -4.23 -12.97
CA ILE A 674 32.11 -4.54 -14.40
C ILE A 674 33.26 -3.90 -15.19
N ARG A 675 33.79 -4.62 -16.19
CA ARG A 675 34.83 -4.11 -17.11
C ARG A 675 34.28 -3.92 -18.51
N LEU A 676 34.96 -3.12 -19.34
CA LEU A 676 34.60 -2.92 -20.74
C LEU A 676 34.44 -4.26 -21.49
N LYS A 677 35.31 -5.25 -21.25
CA LYS A 677 35.22 -6.56 -21.92
C LYS A 677 33.95 -7.34 -21.58
N ASP A 678 33.36 -7.08 -20.41
CA ASP A 678 32.20 -7.79 -19.86
C ASP A 678 30.88 -7.23 -20.45
N LEU A 679 30.92 -6.05 -21.09
CA LEU A 679 29.78 -5.46 -21.80
C LEU A 679 29.56 -6.12 -23.18
N PRO A 680 28.35 -6.02 -23.77
CA PRO A 680 28.05 -6.68 -25.03
C PRO A 680 28.96 -6.17 -26.17
N THR A 681 29.30 -7.08 -27.09
CA THR A 681 30.43 -6.90 -28.02
C THR A 681 30.28 -5.80 -29.05
N PHE A 682 29.08 -5.23 -29.23
CA PHE A 682 28.84 -4.11 -30.14
C PHE A 682 29.64 -2.85 -29.79
N ILE A 683 30.13 -2.72 -28.55
CA ILE A 683 31.01 -1.61 -28.16
C ILE A 683 32.45 -1.79 -28.67
N ARG A 684 32.82 -2.97 -29.19
CA ARG A 684 34.19 -3.30 -29.62
C ARG A 684 34.51 -2.80 -31.04
N THR A 685 33.90 -1.70 -31.43
CA THR A 685 34.09 -1.07 -32.75
C THR A 685 35.14 0.04 -32.67
N THR A 686 35.92 0.19 -33.74
CA THR A 686 36.84 1.32 -33.94
C THR A 686 36.22 2.43 -34.79
N ASP A 687 35.04 2.18 -35.38
CA ASP A 687 34.32 3.15 -36.20
C ASP A 687 33.32 3.96 -35.36
N ARG A 688 33.40 5.29 -35.46
CA ARG A 688 32.44 6.22 -34.83
C ARG A 688 31.04 6.11 -35.44
N ASN A 689 30.98 5.70 -36.71
CA ASN A 689 29.74 5.56 -37.46
C ASN A 689 29.25 4.11 -37.54
N ASP A 690 29.79 3.23 -36.68
CA ASP A 690 29.38 1.84 -36.61
C ASP A 690 27.86 1.71 -36.50
N PHE A 691 27.27 0.94 -37.42
CA PHE A 691 25.83 0.84 -37.51
C PHE A 691 25.22 0.23 -36.24
N MET A 692 25.81 -0.83 -35.69
CA MET A 692 25.25 -1.54 -34.54
C MET A 692 25.35 -0.71 -33.25
N LEU A 693 26.47 -0.01 -33.04
CA LEU A 693 26.61 0.94 -31.94
C LEU A 693 25.53 2.03 -32.00
N ASN A 694 25.38 2.67 -33.17
CA ASN A 694 24.39 3.74 -33.35
C ASN A 694 22.95 3.23 -33.29
N PHE A 695 22.68 2.02 -33.79
CA PHE A 695 21.39 1.36 -33.72
C PHE A 695 20.96 1.11 -32.27
N VAL A 696 21.85 0.56 -31.43
CA VAL A 696 21.57 0.32 -30.00
C VAL A 696 21.37 1.63 -29.25
N ILE A 697 22.21 2.63 -29.48
CA ILE A 697 22.06 3.97 -28.86
C ILE A 697 20.69 4.57 -29.22
N ARG A 698 20.27 4.47 -30.48
CA ARG A 698 18.97 4.98 -30.94
C ARG A 698 17.81 4.28 -30.23
N ILE A 699 17.87 2.96 -30.09
CA ILE A 699 16.83 2.19 -29.40
C ILE A 699 16.74 2.59 -27.93
N THR A 700 17.86 2.62 -27.22
CA THR A 700 17.87 2.84 -25.77
C THR A 700 17.53 4.28 -25.40
N THR A 701 17.98 5.26 -26.18
CA THR A 701 17.57 6.67 -26.01
C THR A 701 16.09 6.87 -26.31
N GLY A 702 15.57 6.22 -27.36
CA GLY A 702 14.16 6.24 -27.73
C GLY A 702 13.25 5.50 -26.74
N ALA A 703 13.78 4.57 -25.94
CA ALA A 703 12.98 3.76 -25.02
C ALA A 703 12.20 4.58 -23.97
N SER A 704 12.69 5.77 -23.61
CA SER A 704 11.97 6.72 -22.75
C SER A 704 10.64 7.22 -23.34
N ARG A 705 10.48 7.16 -24.68
CA ARG A 705 9.22 7.44 -25.38
C ARG A 705 8.22 6.29 -25.27
N ALA A 706 8.63 5.07 -24.90
CA ALA A 706 7.70 3.97 -24.73
C ALA A 706 6.75 4.23 -23.54
N SER A 707 5.52 3.71 -23.62
CA SER A 707 4.53 3.85 -22.54
C SER A 707 4.86 2.98 -21.32
N ALA A 708 5.56 1.85 -21.54
CA ALA A 708 6.06 0.97 -20.50
C ALA A 708 7.18 0.07 -21.05
N ALA A 709 7.87 -0.64 -20.16
CA ALA A 709 8.85 -1.66 -20.50
C ALA A 709 8.54 -2.99 -19.79
N LEU A 710 8.63 -4.10 -20.53
CA LEU A 710 8.61 -5.46 -20.02
C LEU A 710 10.02 -6.02 -20.15
N VAL A 711 10.63 -6.44 -19.03
CA VAL A 711 11.98 -7.01 -19.02
C VAL A 711 11.90 -8.47 -18.67
N ASN A 712 12.50 -9.33 -19.49
CA ASN A 712 12.51 -10.78 -19.29
C ASN A 712 13.50 -11.18 -18.18
N THR A 713 13.12 -10.94 -16.93
CA THR A 713 13.87 -11.25 -15.71
C THR A 713 12.92 -11.73 -14.60
N PHE A 714 13.47 -12.20 -13.48
CA PHE A 714 12.73 -12.44 -12.24
C PHE A 714 13.37 -11.61 -11.11
N ASP A 715 12.60 -11.33 -10.05
CA ASP A 715 13.12 -10.72 -8.82
C ASP A 715 13.94 -11.77 -8.07
N ALA A 716 15.20 -11.44 -7.77
CA ALA A 716 16.19 -12.36 -7.21
C ALA A 716 16.18 -12.37 -5.68
#